data_AF-A0A164SAA2-F1
#
_entry.id   AF-A0A164SAA2-F1
#
_cell.length_a   1.000
_cell.length_b   1.000
_cell.length_c   1.000
_cell.angle_alpha   90.00
_cell.angle_beta   90.00
_cell.angle_gamma   90.00
#
_symmetry.space_group_name_H-M   'P 1'
#
loop_
_entity.id
_entity.type
_entity.pdbx_description
1 polymer ?
#
loop_
_entity_poly.entity_id
_entity_poly.type
_entity_poly.pdbx_seq_one_letter_code
_entity_poly.pdbx_strand_id
1 'polypeptide(L)'
;MTIQHERRKVVGKNWLLRLMGLLFSTLLLSILLFMMAFLLQAWVVAYAQTEPRPVLVAAAVIVSALVLSIIMIVVVTTYHAVMMDNSPFETPLSNAIRLVMHVEVKEKGRLQNIGDWLEVTKEDSMPMEYRVLDPTIRRTQLDLYLFDKEILKTFAGVVMNTAETEVLEKAVPSFRFHPWFRSGDSEYPLFEAVYTRFIATDTSIRVKETLAQQIISFGESLAYYKADERGENKIVKLCRQRSLELCGPSHDSFFRPFVAFASMREHNGDLQAVAQEGYYDCMGRALACLDRNQEIGDREDVIASAFFQCLSLIQIGREKDVITIISDRQDSILRSLIRSPFWSQDFTKLLIRGREDRLLKSLFKFISGYHLSFSYNIFLALDALSVGRAENYTLPVGCDLSRALFVLSRRHEVDPKTWGTVSRVVMFYLDRGAFDQLSDVTPARAFFNECTYSTETSEEVSRRASFYLKTHASLFTERHKLLRSEIRSLIADLSVFSEDWDSVSNSLETLTKKFVGACDRCNLLILRDGPLLNLTQDDLSMILKSLLRNPVLSWTDLEHWMSSMPWENEDIWGIISRPENLVHSHYIGADLLPLELLCYLDENDFDIPHDYDFSPFLGCVTRHTPRCKTWRKYSDILMRYISRFGAFETLHDHDSARKFFNLCAEEYRLGGDLAADYWTKTNAETRIRAIQFLRKLQILSDDDSLRPSPRSKTADLRHNLRSGISKWFGSTARKVPVESTDLHTTIQMGDVPKSPPTSDAIQLEDLPENPPVIADDRRAVAAGAESDSDDTDDQSSDSQSTSKDDGSTEGHSEAVSVEPLQHSTGSNSRASL
;
A
#
# COMPACT_ATOMS: atom_id res chain seq x y z
N MET A 1 -2.74 -35.84 -14.35
CA MET A 1 -2.54 -37.20 -13.79
C MET A 1 -2.41 -37.16 -12.27
N THR A 2 -1.51 -36.35 -11.71
CA THR A 2 -1.26 -36.16 -10.26
C THR A 2 -2.50 -35.92 -9.40
N ILE A 3 -3.44 -35.06 -9.82
CA ILE A 3 -4.68 -34.77 -9.05
C ILE A 3 -5.47 -36.05 -8.71
N GLN A 4 -5.61 -36.97 -9.68
CA GLN A 4 -6.28 -38.26 -9.45
C GLN A 4 -5.48 -39.21 -8.56
N HIS A 5 -4.15 -39.05 -8.47
CA HIS A 5 -3.31 -39.82 -7.55
C HIS A 5 -3.49 -39.32 -6.11
N GLU A 6 -3.38 -38.02 -5.87
CA GLU A 6 -3.58 -37.44 -4.52
C GLU A 6 -5.01 -37.64 -4.00
N ARG A 7 -6.06 -37.46 -4.84
CA ARG A 7 -7.44 -37.82 -4.48
C ARG A 7 -7.56 -39.28 -3.98
N ARG A 8 -6.87 -40.23 -4.61
CA ARG A 8 -6.86 -41.66 -4.18
C ARG A 8 -6.03 -41.86 -2.91
N LYS A 9 -4.93 -41.14 -2.75
CA LYS A 9 -3.99 -41.22 -1.63
C LYS A 9 -4.60 -40.69 -0.33
N VAL A 10 -5.38 -39.60 -0.37
CA VAL A 10 -6.14 -39.09 0.79
C VAL A 10 -7.19 -40.10 1.25
N VAL A 11 -8.00 -40.65 0.33
CA VAL A 11 -8.99 -41.69 0.63
C VAL A 11 -8.31 -42.95 1.20
N GLY A 12 -7.18 -43.36 0.63
CA GLY A 12 -6.37 -44.48 1.11
C GLY A 12 -5.81 -44.26 2.52
N LYS A 13 -5.28 -43.08 2.83
CA LYS A 13 -4.75 -42.72 4.16
C LYS A 13 -5.84 -42.80 5.24
N ASN A 14 -7.04 -42.29 4.95
CA ASN A 14 -8.17 -42.34 5.89
C ASN A 14 -8.69 -43.77 6.13
N TRP A 15 -8.62 -44.65 5.12
CA TRP A 15 -8.89 -46.08 5.30
C TRP A 15 -7.79 -46.80 6.09
N LEU A 16 -6.52 -46.53 5.80
CA LEU A 16 -5.38 -47.17 6.44
C LEU A 16 -5.31 -46.83 7.95
N LEU A 17 -5.54 -45.58 8.33
CA LEU A 17 -5.59 -45.16 9.74
C LEU A 17 -6.72 -45.87 10.51
N ARG A 18 -7.92 -45.99 9.92
CA ARG A 18 -9.04 -46.74 10.51
C ARG A 18 -8.72 -48.24 10.64
N LEU A 19 -8.12 -48.83 9.62
CA LEU A 19 -7.74 -50.25 9.61
C LEU A 19 -6.67 -50.55 10.67
N MET A 20 -5.64 -49.71 10.78
CA MET A 20 -4.57 -49.85 11.76
C MET A 20 -5.07 -49.68 13.20
N GLY A 21 -6.00 -48.73 13.44
CA GLY A 21 -6.68 -48.58 14.72
C GLY A 21 -7.50 -49.81 15.11
N LEU A 22 -8.29 -50.37 14.17
CA LEU A 22 -9.04 -51.61 14.37
C LEU A 22 -8.14 -52.81 14.65
N LEU A 23 -7.06 -52.99 13.88
CA LEU A 23 -6.10 -54.09 14.06
C LEU A 23 -5.44 -54.03 15.43
N PHE A 24 -4.95 -52.86 15.85
CA PHE A 24 -4.31 -52.68 17.15
C PHE A 24 -5.29 -52.83 18.32
N SER A 25 -6.51 -52.33 18.17
CA SER A 25 -7.59 -52.47 19.17
C SER A 25 -7.99 -53.94 19.37
N THR A 26 -8.16 -54.71 18.28
CA THR A 26 -8.50 -56.14 18.36
C THR A 26 -7.35 -56.99 18.91
N LEU A 27 -6.09 -56.66 18.58
CA LEU A 27 -4.91 -57.27 19.19
C LEU A 27 -4.88 -57.07 20.71
N LEU A 28 -5.02 -55.82 21.17
CA LEU A 28 -4.96 -55.48 22.60
C LEU A 28 -6.14 -56.09 23.38
N LEU A 29 -7.34 -56.11 22.78
CA LEU A 29 -8.51 -56.81 23.33
C LEU A 29 -8.24 -58.33 23.46
N SER A 30 -7.63 -58.95 22.45
CA SER A 30 -7.27 -60.38 22.50
C SER A 30 -6.26 -60.69 23.60
N ILE A 31 -5.30 -59.80 23.85
CA ILE A 31 -4.32 -59.96 24.95
C ILE A 31 -5.02 -59.86 26.31
N LEU A 32 -5.92 -58.88 26.50
CA LEU A 32 -6.70 -58.73 27.74
C LEU A 32 -7.61 -59.95 27.99
N LEU A 33 -8.31 -60.43 26.97
CA LEU A 33 -9.17 -61.62 27.07
C LEU A 33 -8.35 -62.89 27.39
N PHE A 34 -7.17 -63.06 26.79
CA PHE A 34 -6.26 -64.16 27.12
C PHE A 34 -5.80 -64.10 28.58
N MET A 35 -5.39 -62.93 29.08
CA MET A 35 -4.97 -62.75 30.47
C MET A 35 -6.11 -63.01 31.47
N MET A 36 -7.34 -62.61 31.14
CA MET A 36 -8.53 -62.92 31.94
C MET A 36 -8.88 -64.42 31.93
N ALA A 37 -8.75 -65.10 30.79
CA ALA A 37 -8.94 -66.55 30.71
C ALA A 37 -7.87 -67.31 31.51
N PHE A 38 -6.61 -66.87 31.45
CA PHE A 38 -5.50 -67.45 32.20
C PHE A 38 -5.67 -67.27 33.72
N LEU A 39 -6.12 -66.09 34.17
CA LEU A 39 -6.54 -65.87 35.56
C LEU A 39 -7.61 -66.86 36.01
N LEU A 40 -8.67 -67.00 35.22
CA LEU A 40 -9.80 -67.88 35.54
C LEU A 40 -9.35 -69.35 35.61
N GLN A 41 -8.49 -69.79 34.68
CA GLN A 41 -7.87 -71.12 34.72
C GLN A 41 -7.03 -71.34 35.99
N ALA A 42 -6.17 -70.38 36.36
CA ALA A 42 -5.36 -70.48 37.58
C ALA A 42 -6.21 -70.61 38.86
N TRP A 43 -7.29 -69.84 38.96
CA TRP A 43 -8.22 -69.91 40.08
C TRP A 43 -9.07 -71.19 40.10
N VAL A 44 -9.53 -71.67 38.95
CA VAL A 44 -10.23 -72.97 38.84
C VAL A 44 -9.29 -74.12 39.26
N VAL A 45 -8.03 -74.11 38.83
CA VAL A 45 -7.03 -75.11 39.22
C VAL A 45 -6.72 -75.06 40.73
N ALA A 46 -6.75 -73.88 41.35
CA ALA A 46 -6.58 -73.74 42.80
C ALA A 46 -7.77 -74.26 43.62
N TYR A 47 -9.01 -74.17 43.10
CA TYR A 47 -10.23 -74.61 43.79
C TYR A 47 -10.76 -75.99 43.39
N ALA A 48 -10.18 -76.64 42.37
CA ALA A 48 -10.62 -77.96 41.88
C ALA A 48 -10.27 -79.15 42.81
N GLN A 49 -9.62 -78.92 43.96
CA GLN A 49 -9.22 -79.97 44.92
C GLN A 49 -10.06 -79.90 46.19
N THR A 50 -10.53 -81.05 46.67
CA THR A 50 -11.37 -81.18 47.88
C THR A 50 -10.63 -80.87 49.18
N GLU A 51 -9.29 -80.83 49.16
CA GLU A 51 -8.45 -80.35 50.25
C GLU A 51 -7.61 -79.16 49.76
N PRO A 52 -7.63 -78.00 50.45
CA PRO A 52 -6.97 -76.79 49.97
C PRO A 52 -5.44 -76.89 50.13
N ARG A 53 -4.73 -77.17 49.03
CA ARG A 53 -3.26 -77.12 49.00
C ARG A 53 -2.78 -75.66 48.96
N PRO A 54 -2.13 -75.13 50.01
CA PRO A 54 -1.83 -73.69 50.10
C PRO A 54 -0.87 -73.21 49.00
N VAL A 55 -0.01 -74.09 48.47
CA VAL A 55 0.91 -73.80 47.37
C VAL A 55 0.17 -73.40 46.08
N LEU A 56 -0.97 -74.04 45.78
CA LEU A 56 -1.78 -73.74 44.59
C LEU A 56 -2.52 -72.41 44.71
N VAL A 57 -3.06 -72.12 45.91
CA VAL A 57 -3.68 -70.82 46.21
C VAL A 57 -2.65 -69.69 46.15
N ALA A 58 -1.46 -69.88 46.73
CA ALA A 58 -0.36 -68.91 46.66
C ALA A 58 0.07 -68.64 45.21
N ALA A 59 0.16 -69.67 44.37
CA ALA A 59 0.47 -69.50 42.95
C ALA A 59 -0.60 -68.69 42.20
N ALA A 60 -1.89 -68.96 42.43
CA ALA A 60 -2.99 -68.19 41.83
C ALA A 60 -3.00 -66.71 42.28
N VAL A 61 -2.65 -66.43 43.54
CA VAL A 61 -2.50 -65.06 44.06
C VAL A 61 -1.31 -64.33 43.42
N ILE A 62 -0.16 -64.99 43.26
CA ILE A 62 1.02 -64.41 42.59
C ILE A 62 0.73 -64.11 41.12
N VAL A 63 0.09 -65.04 40.40
CA VAL A 63 -0.38 -64.82 39.02
C VAL A 63 -1.35 -63.64 38.96
N SER A 64 -2.26 -63.53 39.92
CA SER A 64 -3.22 -62.40 39.99
C SER A 64 -2.54 -61.05 40.15
N ALA A 65 -1.52 -60.95 41.01
CA ALA A 65 -0.73 -59.73 41.18
C ALA A 65 0.06 -59.35 39.92
N LEU A 66 0.63 -60.34 39.22
CA LEU A 66 1.37 -60.12 37.98
C LEU A 66 0.47 -59.66 36.82
N VAL A 67 -0.69 -60.29 36.63
CA VAL A 67 -1.64 -59.86 35.59
C VAL A 67 -2.19 -58.46 35.89
N LEU A 68 -2.56 -58.18 37.15
CA LEU A 68 -3.10 -56.87 37.53
C LEU A 68 -2.07 -55.74 37.38
N SER A 69 -0.80 -55.98 37.71
CA SER A 69 0.26 -54.98 37.50
C SER A 69 0.56 -54.73 36.02
N ILE A 70 0.55 -55.77 35.16
CA ILE A 70 0.67 -55.59 33.70
C ILE A 70 -0.50 -54.76 33.13
N ILE A 71 -1.73 -55.06 33.53
CA ILE A 71 -2.92 -54.28 33.10
C ILE A 71 -2.82 -52.83 33.58
N MET A 72 -2.41 -52.60 34.83
CA MET A 72 -2.22 -51.26 35.39
C MET A 72 -1.17 -50.46 34.61
N ILE A 73 -0.02 -51.07 34.29
CA ILE A 73 1.02 -50.44 33.48
C ILE A 73 0.49 -50.06 32.08
N VAL A 74 -0.22 -50.96 31.40
CA VAL A 74 -0.80 -50.70 30.07
C VAL A 74 -1.84 -49.56 30.11
N VAL A 75 -2.68 -49.51 31.13
CA VAL A 75 -3.67 -48.43 31.30
C VAL A 75 -2.97 -47.09 31.59
N VAL A 76 -1.97 -47.07 32.47
CA VAL A 76 -1.23 -45.84 32.82
C VAL A 76 -0.43 -45.30 31.64
N THR A 77 0.29 -46.15 30.88
CA THR A 77 1.02 -45.68 29.68
C THR A 77 0.07 -45.21 28.57
N THR A 78 -1.06 -45.90 28.36
CA THR A 78 -2.09 -45.46 27.41
C THR A 78 -2.68 -44.11 27.81
N TYR A 79 -3.02 -43.92 29.09
CA TYR A 79 -3.54 -42.64 29.62
C TYR A 79 -2.51 -41.51 29.49
N HIS A 80 -1.24 -41.78 29.80
CA HIS A 80 -0.14 -40.83 29.63
C HIS A 80 0.08 -40.45 28.16
N ALA A 81 -0.09 -41.39 27.23
CA ALA A 81 -0.02 -41.12 25.79
C ALA A 81 -1.24 -40.35 25.24
N VAL A 82 -2.38 -40.41 25.92
CA VAL A 82 -3.55 -39.56 25.64
C VAL A 82 -3.35 -38.13 26.18
N MET A 83 -2.78 -37.99 27.38
CA MET A 83 -2.66 -36.70 28.09
C MET A 83 -1.42 -35.86 27.75
N MET A 84 -0.28 -36.46 27.38
CA MET A 84 0.95 -35.71 27.05
C MET A 84 1.35 -35.87 25.58
N ASP A 85 1.72 -34.76 24.95
CA ASP A 85 2.29 -34.74 23.60
C ASP A 85 3.72 -35.29 23.55
N ASN A 86 4.09 -35.88 22.42
CA ASN A 86 5.38 -36.56 22.19
C ASN A 86 5.71 -37.65 23.22
N SER A 87 4.70 -38.31 23.80
CA SER A 87 4.93 -39.43 24.73
C SER A 87 5.57 -40.62 24.00
N PRO A 88 6.63 -41.25 24.54
CA PRO A 88 7.27 -42.41 23.93
C PRO A 88 6.38 -43.68 23.89
N PHE A 89 5.14 -43.59 24.38
CA PHE A 89 4.12 -44.64 24.33
C PHE A 89 2.95 -44.28 23.40
N GLU A 90 3.13 -43.35 22.45
CA GLU A 90 2.11 -43.01 21.47
C GLU A 90 1.74 -44.22 20.59
N THR A 91 0.44 -44.49 20.46
CA THR A 91 -0.09 -45.65 19.72
C THR A 91 -1.27 -45.25 18.82
N PRO A 92 -1.67 -46.10 17.85
CA PRO A 92 -2.90 -45.87 17.08
C PRO A 92 -4.15 -45.73 17.97
N LEU A 93 -4.13 -46.38 19.15
CA LEU A 93 -5.23 -46.37 20.11
C LEU A 93 -5.27 -45.08 20.95
N SER A 94 -4.13 -44.51 21.37
CA SER A 94 -4.13 -43.20 22.05
C SER A 94 -4.61 -42.09 21.11
N ASN A 95 -4.24 -42.13 19.82
CA ASN A 95 -4.76 -41.18 18.82
C ASN A 95 -6.26 -41.38 18.52
N ALA A 96 -6.75 -42.62 18.45
CA ALA A 96 -8.19 -42.88 18.32
C ALA A 96 -8.98 -42.38 19.54
N ILE A 97 -8.43 -42.52 20.76
CA ILE A 97 -9.05 -41.98 21.97
C ILE A 97 -9.04 -40.45 21.99
N ARG A 98 -7.95 -39.79 21.57
CA ARG A 98 -7.93 -38.32 21.42
C ARG A 98 -8.99 -37.81 20.44
N LEU A 99 -9.24 -38.54 19.34
CA LEU A 99 -10.28 -38.22 18.36
C LEU A 99 -11.70 -38.29 18.94
N VAL A 100 -11.96 -39.24 19.86
CA VAL A 100 -13.26 -39.36 20.57
C VAL A 100 -13.34 -38.40 21.77
N MET A 101 -12.19 -38.09 22.38
CA MET A 101 -11.97 -37.14 23.48
C MET A 101 -12.46 -35.70 23.27
N HIS A 102 -12.39 -35.19 22.03
CA HIS A 102 -12.50 -33.73 21.76
C HIS A 102 -11.57 -32.86 22.63
N VAL A 103 -10.39 -33.38 23.00
CA VAL A 103 -9.39 -32.62 23.79
C VAL A 103 -8.59 -31.71 22.86
N GLU A 104 -9.10 -30.50 22.64
CA GLU A 104 -8.44 -29.48 21.81
C GLU A 104 -7.20 -28.91 22.50
N VAL A 105 -6.01 -29.23 21.98
CA VAL A 105 -4.74 -28.63 22.41
C VAL A 105 -4.26 -27.62 21.37
N LYS A 106 -3.98 -26.41 21.87
CA LYS A 106 -3.99 -25.13 21.15
C LYS A 106 -3.00 -24.98 19.98
N GLU A 107 -2.02 -25.87 19.87
CA GLU A 107 -0.93 -25.76 18.89
C GLU A 107 -1.25 -26.43 17.54
N LYS A 108 -2.16 -27.43 17.51
CA LYS A 108 -2.59 -28.08 16.26
C LYS A 108 -3.39 -27.16 15.33
N GLY A 109 -4.01 -26.10 15.84
CA GLY A 109 -4.92 -25.25 15.09
C GLY A 109 -4.36 -24.69 13.78
N ARG A 110 -3.05 -24.38 13.69
CA ARG A 110 -2.45 -23.90 12.42
C ARG A 110 -2.41 -24.99 11.34
N LEU A 111 -2.01 -26.20 11.70
CA LEU A 111 -1.92 -27.33 10.76
C LEU A 111 -3.31 -27.88 10.43
N GLN A 112 -4.24 -27.85 11.39
CA GLN A 112 -5.62 -28.26 11.18
C GLN A 112 -6.33 -27.29 10.24
N ASN A 113 -6.30 -25.98 10.51
CA ASN A 113 -6.86 -24.97 9.59
C ASN A 113 -6.29 -25.11 8.16
N ILE A 114 -4.97 -25.29 7.99
CA ILE A 114 -4.37 -25.48 6.66
C ILE A 114 -4.82 -26.81 6.01
N GLY A 115 -5.06 -27.86 6.80
CA GLY A 115 -5.71 -29.09 6.35
C GLY A 115 -7.14 -28.86 5.85
N ASP A 116 -7.91 -28.05 6.57
CA ASP A 116 -9.29 -27.68 6.21
C ASP A 116 -9.31 -26.83 4.92
N TRP A 117 -8.37 -25.88 4.76
CA TRP A 117 -8.19 -25.13 3.50
C TRP A 117 -7.79 -26.02 2.31
N LEU A 118 -7.06 -27.12 2.55
CA LEU A 118 -6.71 -28.10 1.52
C LEU A 118 -7.89 -28.99 1.09
N GLU A 119 -9.00 -29.02 1.82
CA GLU A 119 -10.17 -29.79 1.37
C GLU A 119 -10.78 -29.19 0.10
N VAL A 120 -11.01 -30.06 -0.88
CA VAL A 120 -11.59 -29.68 -2.19
C VAL A 120 -13.10 -29.81 -2.10
N THR A 121 -13.79 -28.67 -2.08
CA THR A 121 -15.24 -28.56 -2.09
C THR A 121 -15.80 -28.71 -3.52
N LYS A 122 -17.13 -28.78 -3.65
CA LYS A 122 -17.78 -28.77 -4.98
C LYS A 122 -17.71 -27.41 -5.68
N GLU A 123 -17.46 -26.33 -4.94
CA GLU A 123 -17.36 -24.97 -5.47
C GLU A 123 -15.95 -24.70 -6.02
N ASP A 124 -14.94 -25.40 -5.52
CA ASP A 124 -13.55 -25.33 -6.00
C ASP A 124 -13.34 -25.87 -7.43
N SER A 125 -14.33 -26.57 -7.98
CA SER A 125 -14.35 -27.08 -9.36
C SER A 125 -15.03 -26.13 -10.36
N MET A 126 -15.32 -24.88 -9.98
CA MET A 126 -15.71 -23.84 -10.96
C MET A 126 -14.47 -23.28 -11.69
N PRO A 127 -14.46 -23.27 -13.03
CA PRO A 127 -13.34 -22.75 -13.79
C PRO A 127 -13.26 -21.23 -13.69
N MET A 128 -12.05 -20.72 -13.45
CA MET A 128 -11.70 -19.30 -13.42
C MET A 128 -10.77 -18.95 -14.58
N GLU A 129 -10.93 -17.74 -15.12
CA GLU A 129 -10.14 -17.26 -16.26
C GLU A 129 -9.10 -16.20 -15.85
N TYR A 130 -7.90 -16.31 -16.40
CA TYR A 130 -6.90 -15.23 -16.41
C TYR A 130 -6.31 -15.06 -17.80
N ARG A 131 -5.68 -13.92 -18.04
CA ARG A 131 -4.94 -13.65 -19.29
C ARG A 131 -3.48 -13.46 -18.95
N VAL A 132 -2.58 -13.79 -19.87
CA VAL A 132 -1.14 -13.49 -19.76
C VAL A 132 -0.65 -12.96 -21.11
N LEU A 133 0.35 -12.09 -21.08
CA LEU A 133 1.09 -11.69 -22.28
C LEU A 133 2.27 -12.66 -22.45
N ASP A 134 2.38 -13.35 -23.59
CA ASP A 134 3.57 -14.15 -23.90
C ASP A 134 4.72 -13.22 -24.34
N PRO A 135 5.83 -13.11 -23.57
CA PRO A 135 6.94 -12.23 -23.91
C PRO A 135 7.76 -12.71 -25.11
N THR A 136 7.58 -13.95 -25.57
CA THR A 136 8.28 -14.51 -26.75
C THR A 136 7.62 -14.12 -28.06
N ILE A 137 6.32 -13.77 -28.03
CA ILE A 137 5.55 -13.40 -29.22
C ILE A 137 5.58 -11.87 -29.38
N ARG A 138 6.25 -11.38 -30.44
CA ARG A 138 6.40 -9.95 -30.78
C ARG A 138 5.11 -9.24 -31.23
N ARG A 139 3.94 -9.77 -30.87
CA ARG A 139 2.59 -9.24 -31.15
C ARG A 139 1.78 -9.23 -29.86
N THR A 140 1.00 -8.19 -29.63
CA THR A 140 0.19 -7.94 -28.43
C THR A 140 -1.05 -8.84 -28.33
N GLN A 141 -0.83 -10.16 -28.31
CA GLN A 141 -1.86 -11.15 -28.07
C GLN A 141 -1.87 -11.52 -26.57
N LEU A 142 -3.04 -11.38 -25.94
CA LEU A 142 -3.27 -11.79 -24.55
C LEU A 142 -3.93 -13.17 -24.56
N ASP A 143 -3.16 -14.20 -24.22
CA ASP A 143 -3.64 -15.57 -24.21
C ASP A 143 -4.49 -15.84 -22.96
N LEU A 144 -5.59 -16.56 -23.15
CA LEU A 144 -6.59 -16.87 -22.13
C LEU A 144 -6.31 -18.25 -21.52
N TYR A 145 -6.16 -18.29 -20.19
CA TYR A 145 -5.89 -19.49 -19.42
C TYR A 145 -7.03 -19.79 -18.45
N LEU A 146 -7.43 -21.07 -18.40
CA LEU A 146 -8.43 -21.59 -17.48
C LEU A 146 -7.75 -22.36 -16.34
N PHE A 147 -8.26 -22.23 -15.12
CA PHE A 147 -7.85 -23.02 -13.96
C PHE A 147 -8.99 -23.17 -12.95
N ASP A 148 -8.97 -24.26 -12.17
CA ASP A 148 -9.91 -24.48 -11.07
C ASP A 148 -9.18 -24.26 -9.73
N LYS A 149 -9.89 -23.84 -8.67
CA LYS A 149 -9.30 -23.72 -7.31
C LYS A 149 -8.72 -25.04 -6.81
N GLU A 150 -9.31 -26.18 -7.20
CA GLU A 150 -8.78 -27.52 -6.93
C GLU A 150 -7.31 -27.69 -7.38
N ILE A 151 -6.92 -27.08 -8.50
CA ILE A 151 -5.54 -27.17 -9.02
C ILE A 151 -4.58 -26.48 -8.05
N LEU A 152 -4.97 -25.33 -7.49
CA LEU A 152 -4.19 -24.58 -6.51
C LEU A 152 -4.09 -25.31 -5.17
N LYS A 153 -5.21 -25.82 -4.66
CA LYS A 153 -5.25 -26.66 -3.45
C LYS A 153 -4.39 -27.93 -3.60
N THR A 154 -4.46 -28.60 -4.75
CA THR A 154 -3.63 -29.79 -5.02
C THR A 154 -2.14 -29.44 -5.13
N PHE A 155 -1.79 -28.35 -5.82
CA PHE A 155 -0.40 -27.88 -5.91
C PHE A 155 0.16 -27.54 -4.53
N ALA A 156 -0.62 -26.83 -3.70
CA ALA A 156 -0.24 -26.52 -2.32
C ALA A 156 -0.05 -27.78 -1.48
N GLY A 157 -0.94 -28.77 -1.62
CA GLY A 157 -0.81 -30.07 -0.98
C GLY A 157 0.50 -30.78 -1.34
N VAL A 158 0.91 -30.76 -2.61
CA VAL A 158 2.19 -31.36 -3.05
C VAL A 158 3.40 -30.60 -2.49
N VAL A 159 3.40 -29.26 -2.58
CA VAL A 159 4.55 -28.43 -2.13
C VAL A 159 4.72 -28.44 -0.61
N MET A 160 3.63 -28.36 0.17
CA MET A 160 3.72 -28.35 1.63
C MET A 160 4.07 -29.71 2.24
N ASN A 161 3.71 -30.82 1.58
CA ASN A 161 4.01 -32.17 2.08
C ASN A 161 5.36 -32.73 1.61
N THR A 162 6.14 -32.01 0.78
CA THR A 162 7.48 -32.49 0.37
C THR A 162 8.61 -31.98 1.28
N ALA A 163 9.41 -32.93 1.75
CA ALA A 163 10.71 -32.69 2.39
C ALA A 163 11.86 -32.70 1.36
N GLU A 164 11.63 -33.18 0.14
CA GLU A 164 12.66 -33.31 -0.89
C GLU A 164 12.87 -32.00 -1.65
N THR A 165 14.06 -31.42 -1.53
CA THR A 165 14.45 -30.15 -2.18
C THR A 165 14.44 -30.24 -3.71
N GLU A 166 14.80 -31.39 -4.28
CA GLU A 166 14.67 -31.65 -5.72
C GLU A 166 13.23 -31.52 -6.24
N VAL A 167 12.24 -31.90 -5.44
CA VAL A 167 10.82 -31.78 -5.82
C VAL A 167 10.41 -30.32 -5.82
N LEU A 168 10.96 -29.49 -4.91
CA LEU A 168 10.74 -28.04 -4.90
C LEU A 168 11.40 -27.35 -6.10
N GLU A 169 12.62 -27.72 -6.49
CA GLU A 169 13.26 -27.23 -7.73
C GLU A 169 12.45 -27.57 -8.99
N LYS A 170 11.84 -28.76 -9.03
CA LYS A 170 10.98 -29.19 -10.16
C LYS A 170 9.58 -28.56 -10.12
N ALA A 171 9.08 -28.17 -8.94
CA ALA A 171 7.75 -27.59 -8.76
C ALA A 171 7.71 -26.06 -8.95
N VAL A 172 8.73 -25.32 -8.48
CA VAL A 172 8.71 -23.84 -8.47
C VAL A 172 8.54 -23.16 -9.85
N PRO A 173 9.00 -23.70 -11.01
CA PRO A 173 8.72 -23.08 -12.31
C PRO A 173 7.22 -23.11 -12.69
N SER A 174 6.43 -23.97 -12.03
CA SER A 174 4.97 -24.05 -12.19
C SER A 174 4.21 -23.09 -11.25
N PHE A 175 4.89 -22.46 -10.29
CA PHE A 175 4.26 -21.52 -9.36
C PHE A 175 4.04 -20.15 -10.02
N ARG A 176 2.91 -20.01 -10.72
CA ARG A 176 2.48 -18.75 -11.35
C ARG A 176 1.57 -17.98 -10.39
N PHE A 177 1.76 -16.66 -10.30
CA PHE A 177 1.01 -15.80 -9.37
C PHE A 177 -0.41 -15.45 -9.85
N HIS A 178 -0.66 -15.36 -11.17
CA HIS A 178 -1.96 -14.96 -11.72
C HIS A 178 -3.17 -15.80 -11.26
N PRO A 179 -3.11 -17.16 -11.19
CA PRO A 179 -4.21 -17.96 -10.64
C PRO A 179 -4.58 -17.58 -9.21
N TRP A 180 -3.59 -17.47 -8.31
CA TRP A 180 -3.82 -17.08 -6.92
C TRP A 180 -4.41 -15.67 -6.83
N PHE A 181 -3.89 -14.71 -7.62
CA PHE A 181 -4.45 -13.36 -7.72
C PHE A 181 -5.92 -13.38 -8.17
N ARG A 182 -6.29 -14.26 -9.12
CA ARG A 182 -7.69 -14.45 -9.55
C ARG A 182 -8.57 -15.15 -8.52
N SER A 183 -8.04 -16.04 -7.70
CA SER A 183 -8.78 -16.61 -6.55
C SER A 183 -9.00 -15.61 -5.41
N GLY A 184 -8.18 -14.54 -5.36
CA GLY A 184 -8.28 -13.47 -4.37
C GLY A 184 -7.91 -13.92 -2.95
N ASP A 185 -8.17 -13.05 -1.97
CA ASP A 185 -7.70 -13.25 -0.59
C ASP A 185 -8.26 -14.50 0.12
N SER A 186 -9.30 -15.14 -0.44
CA SER A 186 -9.81 -16.43 0.06
C SER A 186 -8.75 -17.54 0.07
N GLU A 187 -7.86 -17.58 -0.93
CA GLU A 187 -6.81 -18.60 -1.02
C GLU A 187 -5.44 -18.07 -0.54
N TYR A 188 -5.39 -16.84 0.00
CA TYR A 188 -4.14 -16.25 0.50
C TYR A 188 -3.43 -17.12 1.55
N PRO A 189 -4.10 -17.77 2.53
CA PRO A 189 -3.41 -18.63 3.49
C PRO A 189 -2.67 -19.82 2.86
N LEU A 190 -3.20 -20.40 1.78
CA LEU A 190 -2.54 -21.49 1.04
C LEU A 190 -1.38 -20.94 0.20
N PHE A 191 -1.59 -19.82 -0.50
CA PHE A 191 -0.55 -19.12 -1.24
C PHE A 191 0.63 -18.73 -0.33
N GLU A 192 0.36 -18.17 0.85
CA GLU A 192 1.37 -17.77 1.84
C GLU A 192 2.15 -18.98 2.37
N ALA A 193 1.47 -20.09 2.66
CA ALA A 193 2.13 -21.31 3.11
C ALA A 193 3.04 -21.93 2.03
N VAL A 194 2.60 -21.94 0.77
CA VAL A 194 3.39 -22.37 -0.40
C VAL A 194 4.58 -21.45 -0.65
N TYR A 195 4.36 -20.13 -0.64
CA TYR A 195 5.42 -19.12 -0.79
C TYR A 195 6.47 -19.27 0.32
N THR A 196 6.02 -19.40 1.58
CA THR A 196 6.87 -19.63 2.76
C THR A 196 7.68 -20.91 2.62
N ARG A 197 7.08 -22.01 2.12
CA ARG A 197 7.82 -23.26 1.86
C ARG A 197 8.94 -23.07 0.85
N PHE A 198 8.72 -22.28 -0.22
CA PHE A 198 9.74 -22.02 -1.24
C PHE A 198 10.87 -21.08 -0.76
N ILE A 199 10.61 -20.11 0.14
CA ILE A 199 11.67 -19.22 0.68
C ILE A 199 12.39 -19.77 1.91
N ALA A 200 11.94 -20.88 2.48
CA ALA A 200 12.47 -21.47 3.71
C ALA A 200 13.99 -21.73 3.69
N THR A 201 14.62 -21.82 4.87
CA THR A 201 16.08 -21.90 4.99
C THR A 201 16.69 -23.19 4.41
N ASP A 202 15.89 -24.25 4.26
CA ASP A 202 16.29 -25.53 3.66
C ASP A 202 16.20 -25.58 2.13
N THR A 203 15.59 -24.58 1.48
CA THR A 203 15.47 -24.57 0.01
C THR A 203 16.68 -23.96 -0.69
N SER A 204 16.98 -24.47 -1.89
CA SER A 204 18.15 -24.05 -2.66
C SER A 204 18.02 -22.61 -3.18
N ILE A 205 19.16 -22.01 -3.52
CA ILE A 205 19.23 -20.66 -4.12
C ILE A 205 18.43 -20.60 -5.43
N ARG A 206 18.47 -21.67 -6.23
CA ARG A 206 17.72 -21.77 -7.51
C ARG A 206 16.21 -21.68 -7.31
N VAL A 207 15.68 -22.22 -6.21
CA VAL A 207 14.25 -22.09 -5.89
C VAL A 207 13.89 -20.62 -5.66
N LYS A 208 14.72 -19.90 -4.90
CA LYS A 208 14.50 -18.51 -4.51
C LYS A 208 14.68 -17.55 -5.70
N GLU A 209 15.68 -17.81 -6.54
CA GLU A 209 15.91 -17.10 -7.80
C GLU A 209 14.74 -17.32 -8.79
N THR A 210 14.30 -18.56 -8.99
CA THR A 210 13.15 -18.86 -9.86
C THR A 210 11.88 -18.16 -9.34
N LEU A 211 11.63 -18.20 -8.04
CA LEU A 211 10.50 -17.50 -7.42
C LEU A 211 10.56 -15.98 -7.62
N ALA A 212 11.75 -15.38 -7.52
CA ALA A 212 11.94 -13.95 -7.78
C ALA A 212 11.69 -13.58 -9.26
N GLN A 213 12.09 -14.44 -10.21
CA GLN A 213 11.75 -14.28 -11.62
C GLN A 213 10.24 -14.41 -11.89
N GLN A 214 9.51 -15.24 -11.15
CA GLN A 214 8.04 -15.29 -11.23
C GLN A 214 7.38 -14.00 -10.71
N ILE A 215 7.97 -13.32 -9.71
CA ILE A 215 7.50 -11.99 -9.25
C ILE A 215 7.71 -10.93 -10.34
N ILE A 216 8.89 -10.91 -11.00
CA ILE A 216 9.17 -9.99 -12.13
C ILE A 216 8.14 -10.21 -13.24
N SER A 217 8.01 -11.46 -13.72
CA SER A 217 7.07 -11.83 -14.80
C SER A 217 5.61 -11.49 -14.47
N PHE A 218 5.19 -11.62 -13.21
CA PHE A 218 3.86 -11.21 -12.76
C PHE A 218 3.68 -9.68 -12.80
N GLY A 219 4.66 -8.91 -12.31
CA GLY A 219 4.61 -7.44 -12.34
C GLY A 219 4.62 -6.88 -13.77
N GLU A 220 5.46 -7.43 -14.65
CA GLU A 220 5.45 -7.05 -16.07
C GLU A 220 4.13 -7.39 -16.75
N SER A 221 3.52 -8.52 -16.43
CA SER A 221 2.18 -8.87 -16.94
C SER A 221 1.11 -7.89 -16.47
N LEU A 222 1.12 -7.49 -15.20
CA LEU A 222 0.21 -6.47 -14.66
C LEU A 222 0.42 -5.09 -15.28
N ALA A 223 1.64 -4.75 -15.74
CA ALA A 223 1.88 -3.49 -16.45
C ALA A 223 1.07 -3.38 -17.76
N TYR A 224 0.76 -4.50 -18.43
CA TYR A 224 -0.05 -4.54 -19.66
C TYR A 224 -1.51 -4.95 -19.43
N TYR A 225 -1.86 -5.43 -18.23
CA TYR A 225 -3.21 -5.90 -17.90
C TYR A 225 -4.12 -4.74 -17.53
N LYS A 226 -4.99 -4.28 -18.45
CA LYS A 226 -6.01 -3.25 -18.14
C LYS A 226 -6.64 -3.53 -16.78
N ALA A 227 -6.52 -2.57 -15.85
CA ALA A 227 -6.96 -2.72 -14.48
C ALA A 227 -8.41 -3.25 -14.45
N ASP A 228 -8.56 -4.44 -13.87
CA ASP A 228 -9.85 -5.06 -13.60
C ASP A 228 -10.54 -4.31 -12.44
N GLU A 229 -11.81 -4.57 -12.16
CA GLU A 229 -12.54 -3.95 -11.03
C GLU A 229 -12.02 -4.42 -9.64
N ARG A 230 -10.92 -5.19 -9.62
CA ARG A 230 -10.29 -5.79 -8.45
C ARG A 230 -8.89 -5.20 -8.22
N GLY A 231 -8.79 -4.28 -7.27
CA GLY A 231 -7.56 -3.58 -6.88
C GLY A 231 -6.55 -4.42 -6.09
N GLU A 232 -5.63 -3.75 -5.38
CA GLU A 232 -4.58 -4.39 -4.54
C GLU A 232 -5.20 -5.40 -3.56
N ASN A 233 -4.72 -6.64 -3.64
CA ASN A 233 -5.06 -7.73 -2.73
C ASN A 233 -3.80 -8.19 -1.97
N LYS A 234 -3.93 -9.13 -1.02
CA LYS A 234 -2.80 -9.54 -0.16
C LYS A 234 -1.63 -10.14 -0.95
N ILE A 235 -1.88 -10.71 -2.13
CA ILE A 235 -0.85 -11.24 -3.04
C ILE A 235 -0.08 -10.10 -3.73
N VAL A 236 -0.78 -9.15 -4.35
CA VAL A 236 -0.16 -7.97 -4.97
C VAL A 236 0.63 -7.17 -3.94
N LYS A 237 0.10 -7.03 -2.73
CA LYS A 237 0.76 -6.38 -1.59
C LYS A 237 2.07 -7.08 -1.21
N LEU A 238 2.08 -8.41 -1.08
CA LEU A 238 3.30 -9.18 -0.83
C LEU A 238 4.32 -8.99 -1.97
N CYS A 239 3.87 -9.06 -3.23
CA CYS A 239 4.73 -8.84 -4.40
C CYS A 239 5.31 -7.43 -4.45
N ARG A 240 4.54 -6.40 -4.09
CA ARG A 240 5.01 -5.00 -3.97
C ARG A 240 6.10 -4.88 -2.92
N GLN A 241 5.86 -5.41 -1.71
CA GLN A 241 6.86 -5.39 -0.63
C GLN A 241 8.14 -6.14 -1.04
N ARG A 242 8.03 -7.36 -1.56
CA ARG A 242 9.19 -8.15 -1.98
C ARG A 242 9.96 -7.53 -3.15
N SER A 243 9.26 -6.87 -4.08
CA SER A 243 9.92 -6.11 -5.15
C SER A 243 10.66 -4.89 -4.58
N LEU A 244 10.07 -4.17 -3.61
CA LEU A 244 10.70 -3.03 -2.93
C LEU A 244 11.94 -3.44 -2.12
N GLU A 245 11.88 -4.56 -1.38
CA GLU A 245 13.03 -5.13 -0.67
C GLU A 245 14.19 -5.51 -1.62
N LEU A 246 13.87 -5.88 -2.86
CA LEU A 246 14.82 -6.24 -3.91
C LEU A 246 15.20 -5.06 -4.83
N CYS A 247 14.63 -3.86 -4.65
CA CYS A 247 14.99 -2.64 -5.39
C CYS A 247 16.31 -2.02 -4.89
N GLY A 248 17.41 -2.76 -5.05
CA GLY A 248 18.77 -2.25 -4.84
C GLY A 248 19.42 -1.72 -6.13
N PRO A 249 20.52 -0.92 -6.04
CA PRO A 249 21.22 -0.35 -7.21
C PRO A 249 21.91 -1.36 -8.16
N SER A 250 21.82 -2.64 -7.83
CA SER A 250 22.32 -3.80 -8.60
C SER A 250 21.17 -4.66 -9.16
N HIS A 251 19.91 -4.26 -8.93
CA HIS A 251 18.71 -5.09 -9.10
C HIS A 251 17.54 -4.30 -9.73
N ASP A 252 17.89 -3.44 -10.68
CA ASP A 252 17.02 -2.57 -11.50
C ASP A 252 15.76 -3.27 -12.07
N SER A 253 15.85 -4.59 -12.29
CA SER A 253 14.76 -5.45 -12.77
C SER A 253 13.52 -5.47 -11.88
N PHE A 254 13.63 -5.21 -10.57
CA PHE A 254 12.49 -5.22 -9.65
C PHE A 254 11.71 -3.90 -9.60
N PHE A 255 12.29 -2.80 -10.09
CA PHE A 255 11.67 -1.49 -9.98
C PHE A 255 10.41 -1.35 -10.85
N ARG A 256 10.43 -1.85 -12.09
CA ARG A 256 9.25 -1.85 -12.99
C ARG A 256 8.10 -2.73 -12.43
N PRO A 257 8.34 -3.99 -11.99
CA PRO A 257 7.37 -4.77 -11.22
C PRO A 257 6.83 -4.04 -9.98
N PHE A 258 7.68 -3.41 -9.17
CA PHE A 258 7.26 -2.65 -7.99
C PHE A 258 6.27 -1.53 -8.34
N VAL A 259 6.55 -0.73 -9.38
CA VAL A 259 5.63 0.32 -9.87
C VAL A 259 4.33 -0.28 -10.44
N ALA A 260 4.39 -1.43 -11.12
CA ALA A 260 3.19 -2.13 -11.60
C ALA A 260 2.32 -2.66 -10.45
N PHE A 261 2.91 -3.20 -9.38
CA PHE A 261 2.12 -3.58 -8.19
C PHE A 261 1.54 -2.35 -7.48
N ALA A 262 2.28 -1.24 -7.43
CA ALA A 262 1.79 0.03 -6.86
C ALA A 262 0.64 0.66 -7.68
N SER A 263 0.51 0.36 -8.98
CA SER A 263 -0.61 0.84 -9.82
C SER A 263 -1.95 0.20 -9.48
N MET A 264 -1.96 -0.94 -8.78
CA MET A 264 -3.18 -1.62 -8.32
C MET A 264 -3.81 -0.95 -7.08
N ARG A 265 -3.11 0.01 -6.45
CA ARG A 265 -3.65 0.77 -5.32
C ARG A 265 -4.71 1.77 -5.78
N GLU A 266 -5.57 2.15 -4.85
CA GLU A 266 -6.59 3.19 -5.00
C GLU A 266 -5.98 4.48 -5.61
N HIS A 267 -6.63 5.05 -6.64
CA HIS A 267 -6.15 6.24 -7.38
C HIS A 267 -4.69 6.17 -7.93
N ASN A 268 -4.14 4.97 -8.20
CA ASN A 268 -2.79 4.80 -8.78
C ASN A 268 -2.73 4.20 -10.20
N GLY A 269 -3.88 3.97 -10.86
CA GLY A 269 -3.94 3.27 -12.15
C GLY A 269 -3.08 3.87 -13.29
N ASP A 270 -2.73 5.15 -13.26
CA ASP A 270 -1.81 5.76 -14.23
C ASP A 270 -0.34 5.31 -14.08
N LEU A 271 0.05 4.77 -12.92
CA LEU A 271 1.37 4.15 -12.74
C LEU A 271 1.53 2.88 -13.59
N GLN A 272 0.44 2.28 -14.07
CA GLN A 272 0.49 1.15 -14.99
C GLN A 272 1.22 1.54 -16.29
N ALA A 273 0.89 2.69 -16.86
CA ALA A 273 1.55 3.22 -18.05
C ALA A 273 3.02 3.63 -17.78
N VAL A 274 3.37 3.94 -16.52
CA VAL A 274 4.75 4.22 -16.11
C VAL A 274 5.58 2.93 -16.09
N ALA A 275 5.04 1.85 -15.52
CA ALA A 275 5.74 0.55 -15.42
C ALA A 275 6.03 -0.11 -16.79
N GLN A 276 5.26 0.22 -17.83
CA GLN A 276 5.50 -0.25 -19.20
C GLN A 276 6.81 0.31 -19.79
N GLU A 277 7.23 1.52 -19.41
CA GLU A 277 8.39 2.20 -20.00
C GLU A 277 9.73 1.55 -19.59
N GLY A 278 10.83 1.95 -20.24
CA GLY A 278 12.18 1.52 -19.86
C GLY A 278 12.57 1.98 -18.46
N TYR A 279 13.55 1.32 -17.83
CA TYR A 279 13.95 1.57 -16.44
C TYR A 279 14.19 3.06 -16.11
N TYR A 280 14.99 3.76 -16.92
CA TYR A 280 15.30 5.18 -16.70
C TYR A 280 14.06 6.09 -16.82
N ASP A 281 13.20 5.85 -17.80
CA ASP A 281 11.95 6.60 -17.99
C ASP A 281 10.93 6.32 -16.87
N CYS A 282 10.81 5.05 -16.47
CA CYS A 282 10.00 4.61 -15.33
C CYS A 282 10.47 5.29 -14.02
N MET A 283 11.78 5.36 -13.76
CA MET A 283 12.33 6.13 -12.64
C MET A 283 12.05 7.63 -12.77
N GLY A 284 12.27 8.24 -13.95
CA GLY A 284 12.02 9.66 -14.18
C GLY A 284 10.56 10.05 -13.96
N ARG A 285 9.61 9.20 -14.37
CA ARG A 285 8.17 9.38 -14.10
C ARG A 285 7.79 9.05 -12.65
N ALA A 286 8.43 8.08 -11.99
CA ALA A 286 8.21 7.80 -10.58
C ALA A 286 8.68 8.96 -9.68
N LEU A 287 9.84 9.56 -9.97
CA LEU A 287 10.31 10.79 -9.34
C LEU A 287 9.34 11.96 -9.56
N ALA A 288 8.72 12.05 -10.75
CA ALA A 288 7.73 13.07 -11.11
C ALA A 288 6.28 12.73 -10.67
N CYS A 289 6.03 11.61 -9.97
CA CYS A 289 4.67 11.08 -9.81
C CYS A 289 3.71 11.95 -8.98
N LEU A 290 4.22 12.89 -8.19
CA LEU A 290 3.44 13.86 -7.41
C LEU A 290 3.20 15.18 -8.17
N ASP A 291 3.73 15.39 -9.39
CA ASP A 291 3.41 16.60 -10.19
C ASP A 291 2.06 16.48 -10.91
N ARG A 292 0.98 16.40 -10.12
CA ARG A 292 -0.40 16.42 -10.61
C ARG A 292 -1.29 17.28 -9.72
N ASN A 293 -2.35 17.82 -10.34
CA ASN A 293 -3.41 18.60 -9.68
C ASN A 293 -4.74 17.81 -9.65
N GLN A 294 -4.66 16.48 -9.68
CA GLN A 294 -5.78 15.54 -9.64
C GLN A 294 -5.62 14.65 -8.41
N GLU A 295 -6.67 13.93 -8.03
CA GLU A 295 -6.58 12.88 -7.01
C GLU A 295 -5.49 11.87 -7.39
N ILE A 296 -4.47 11.78 -6.54
CA ILE A 296 -3.42 10.77 -6.63
C ILE A 296 -3.50 9.89 -5.38
N GLY A 297 -3.41 8.59 -5.60
CA GLY A 297 -3.30 7.60 -4.54
C GLY A 297 -2.04 7.76 -3.72
N ASP A 298 -1.83 6.82 -2.80
CA ASP A 298 -0.60 6.79 -2.02
C ASP A 298 0.58 6.26 -2.85
N ARG A 299 1.60 7.09 -2.98
CA ARG A 299 2.79 6.90 -3.84
C ARG A 299 4.09 7.19 -3.10
N GLU A 300 4.04 7.34 -1.77
CA GLU A 300 5.21 7.72 -0.98
C GLU A 300 6.33 6.67 -1.07
N ASP A 301 5.97 5.38 -1.11
CA ASP A 301 6.90 4.28 -1.36
C ASP A 301 7.50 4.33 -2.78
N VAL A 302 6.70 4.67 -3.79
CA VAL A 302 7.13 4.80 -5.19
C VAL A 302 8.17 5.90 -5.36
N ILE A 303 7.89 7.12 -4.86
CA ILE A 303 8.85 8.23 -4.97
C ILE A 303 10.06 8.03 -4.04
N ALA A 304 9.88 7.46 -2.84
CA ALA A 304 11.00 7.12 -1.94
C ALA A 304 11.99 6.17 -2.62
N SER A 305 11.49 5.06 -3.18
CA SER A 305 12.33 4.06 -3.84
C SER A 305 13.11 4.65 -5.01
N ALA A 306 12.46 5.44 -5.86
CA ALA A 306 13.12 6.12 -6.97
C ALA A 306 14.18 7.13 -6.51
N PHE A 307 13.87 7.90 -5.46
CA PHE A 307 14.75 8.92 -4.89
C PHE A 307 15.99 8.32 -4.21
N PHE A 308 15.82 7.30 -3.37
CA PHE A 308 16.94 6.64 -2.69
C PHE A 308 17.83 5.84 -3.66
N GLN A 309 17.26 5.25 -4.73
CA GLN A 309 18.07 4.65 -5.81
C GLN A 309 18.92 5.72 -6.52
N CYS A 310 18.35 6.88 -6.88
CA CYS A 310 19.15 8.00 -7.43
C CYS A 310 20.24 8.50 -6.48
N LEU A 311 19.98 8.60 -5.17
CA LEU A 311 21.02 8.96 -4.20
C LEU A 311 22.13 7.91 -4.12
N SER A 312 21.78 6.62 -4.18
CA SER A 312 22.78 5.55 -4.16
C SER A 312 23.60 5.51 -5.46
N LEU A 313 22.99 5.76 -6.63
CA LEU A 313 23.68 5.94 -7.90
C LEU A 313 24.70 7.10 -7.83
N ILE A 314 24.37 8.23 -7.20
CA ILE A 314 25.33 9.33 -6.95
C ILE A 314 26.48 8.85 -6.05
N GLN A 315 26.17 8.18 -4.93
CA GLN A 315 27.18 7.68 -3.97
C GLN A 315 28.19 6.70 -4.60
N ILE A 316 27.78 5.89 -5.57
CA ILE A 316 28.67 4.98 -6.32
C ILE A 316 29.25 5.59 -7.61
N GLY A 317 29.16 6.92 -7.79
CA GLY A 317 29.75 7.66 -8.91
C GLY A 317 29.02 7.53 -10.25
N ARG A 318 27.83 6.93 -10.29
CA ARG A 318 26.99 6.75 -11.49
C ARG A 318 26.11 7.97 -11.78
N GLU A 319 26.64 9.19 -11.61
CA GLU A 319 25.89 10.45 -11.85
C GLU A 319 25.30 10.53 -13.27
N LYS A 320 25.97 9.94 -14.28
CA LYS A 320 25.50 9.93 -15.68
C LYS A 320 24.15 9.22 -15.85
N ASP A 321 23.91 8.17 -15.07
CA ASP A 321 22.63 7.44 -15.12
C ASP A 321 21.53 8.28 -14.46
N VAL A 322 21.84 9.00 -13.38
CA VAL A 322 20.91 9.95 -12.74
C VAL A 322 20.58 11.13 -13.67
N ILE A 323 21.57 11.68 -14.38
CA ILE A 323 21.36 12.69 -15.43
C ILE A 323 20.45 12.14 -16.55
N THR A 324 20.56 10.85 -16.89
CA THR A 324 19.69 10.19 -17.87
C THR A 324 18.27 10.03 -17.32
N ILE A 325 18.09 9.60 -16.06
CA ILE A 325 16.79 9.44 -15.38
C ILE A 325 16.01 10.77 -15.30
N ILE A 326 16.70 11.86 -14.94
CA ILE A 326 16.05 13.17 -14.76
C ILE A 326 15.86 13.93 -16.08
N SER A 327 16.46 13.47 -17.18
CA SER A 327 16.39 14.14 -18.48
C SER A 327 14.93 14.36 -18.92
N ASP A 328 14.72 15.53 -19.50
CA ASP A 328 13.45 16.09 -19.99
C ASP A 328 12.30 16.23 -18.98
N ARG A 329 12.49 15.77 -17.73
CA ARG A 329 11.45 15.74 -16.68
C ARG A 329 11.74 16.65 -15.47
N GLN A 330 12.88 17.34 -15.43
CA GLN A 330 13.33 18.18 -14.29
C GLN A 330 12.26 19.13 -13.73
N ASP A 331 11.47 19.79 -14.59
CA ASP A 331 10.38 20.69 -14.17
C ASP A 331 9.36 20.00 -13.25
N SER A 332 8.94 18.78 -13.61
CA SER A 332 7.97 18.00 -12.85
C SER A 332 8.62 17.24 -11.69
N ILE A 333 9.85 16.77 -11.85
CA ILE A 333 10.61 16.17 -10.74
C ILE A 333 10.80 17.20 -9.61
N LEU A 334 11.14 18.45 -9.92
CA LEU A 334 11.29 19.51 -8.91
C LEU A 334 9.99 19.78 -8.14
N ARG A 335 8.85 19.94 -8.85
CA ARG A 335 7.52 20.12 -8.21
C ARG A 335 7.09 18.89 -7.41
N SER A 336 7.43 17.70 -7.88
CA SER A 336 7.15 16.44 -7.21
C SER A 336 7.96 16.31 -5.91
N LEU A 337 9.27 16.62 -5.94
CA LEU A 337 10.10 16.73 -4.73
C LEU A 337 9.57 17.77 -3.73
N ILE A 338 9.09 18.92 -4.22
CA ILE A 338 8.49 19.97 -3.39
C ILE A 338 7.24 19.46 -2.65
N ARG A 339 6.43 18.62 -3.29
CA ARG A 339 5.28 17.94 -2.67
C ARG A 339 5.64 16.69 -1.84
N SER A 340 6.87 16.22 -1.93
CA SER A 340 7.35 15.01 -1.24
C SER A 340 7.94 15.34 0.14
N PRO A 341 8.02 14.38 1.07
CA PRO A 341 8.78 14.54 2.31
C PRO A 341 10.30 14.36 2.12
N PHE A 342 10.77 14.13 0.89
CA PHE A 342 12.16 13.78 0.60
C PHE A 342 12.92 14.94 -0.02
N TRP A 343 14.14 15.18 0.46
CA TRP A 343 15.01 16.23 -0.07
C TRP A 343 16.48 15.83 0.07
N SER A 344 17.31 16.26 -0.89
CA SER A 344 18.76 16.14 -0.82
C SER A 344 19.38 17.28 -1.61
N GLN A 345 20.36 17.96 -1.01
CA GLN A 345 21.07 19.05 -1.70
C GLN A 345 21.81 18.54 -2.94
N ASP A 346 22.38 17.34 -2.91
CA ASP A 346 23.24 16.86 -3.99
C ASP A 346 22.45 16.35 -5.19
N PHE A 347 21.32 15.67 -4.95
CA PHE A 347 20.35 15.38 -6.01
C PHE A 347 19.80 16.68 -6.62
N THR A 348 19.40 17.65 -5.79
CA THR A 348 18.85 18.92 -6.29
C THR A 348 19.88 19.77 -7.05
N LYS A 349 21.16 19.78 -6.65
CA LYS A 349 22.25 20.39 -7.44
C LYS A 349 22.34 19.79 -8.84
N LEU A 350 22.33 18.45 -8.97
CA LEU A 350 22.34 17.76 -10.26
C LEU A 350 21.05 18.00 -11.07
N LEU A 351 19.90 18.08 -10.40
CA LEU A 351 18.60 18.37 -11.02
C LEU A 351 18.53 19.77 -11.65
N ILE A 352 19.15 20.76 -11.00
CA ILE A 352 19.11 22.18 -11.41
C ILE A 352 20.14 22.50 -12.51
N ARG A 353 21.32 21.85 -12.45
CA ARG A 353 22.54 22.18 -13.21
C ARG A 353 22.29 22.47 -14.70
N GLY A 354 22.57 23.69 -15.11
CA GLY A 354 22.50 24.15 -16.51
C GLY A 354 21.09 24.47 -17.02
N ARG A 355 20.07 24.48 -16.16
CA ARG A 355 18.68 24.87 -16.48
C ARG A 355 18.06 25.80 -15.43
N GLU A 356 18.90 26.50 -14.66
CA GLU A 356 18.59 27.32 -13.49
C GLU A 356 17.43 28.31 -13.74
N ASP A 357 17.52 29.15 -14.78
CA ASP A 357 16.51 30.18 -15.06
C ASP A 357 15.19 29.61 -15.60
N ARG A 358 15.24 28.48 -16.34
CA ARG A 358 14.03 27.76 -16.78
C ARG A 358 13.29 27.21 -15.56
N LEU A 359 14.01 26.50 -14.70
CA LEU A 359 13.44 25.88 -13.49
C LEU A 359 12.94 26.95 -12.51
N LEU A 360 13.64 28.06 -12.35
CA LEU A 360 13.20 29.19 -11.53
C LEU A 360 11.89 29.80 -12.06
N LYS A 361 11.78 30.08 -13.37
CA LYS A 361 10.53 30.60 -13.97
C LYS A 361 9.37 29.60 -13.88
N SER A 362 9.66 28.30 -14.02
CA SER A 362 8.71 27.21 -13.85
C SER A 362 8.23 27.06 -12.40
N LEU A 363 9.14 27.27 -11.44
CA LEU A 363 8.88 27.26 -10.01
C LEU A 363 8.03 28.44 -9.56
N PHE A 364 8.30 29.67 -10.03
CA PHE A 364 7.44 30.83 -9.73
C PHE A 364 6.00 30.63 -10.26
N LYS A 365 5.85 30.11 -11.48
CA LYS A 365 4.52 29.77 -12.03
C LYS A 365 3.80 28.69 -11.20
N PHE A 366 4.54 27.75 -10.63
CA PHE A 366 4.00 26.72 -9.73
C PHE A 366 3.59 27.30 -8.37
N ILE A 367 4.45 28.12 -7.76
CA ILE A 367 4.22 28.80 -6.48
C ILE A 367 3.02 29.76 -6.54
N SER A 368 2.80 30.41 -7.69
CA SER A 368 1.62 31.25 -7.93
C SER A 368 0.30 30.45 -8.01
N GLY A 369 0.34 29.12 -7.93
CA GLY A 369 -0.82 28.25 -8.00
C GLY A 369 -1.63 28.18 -6.69
N TYR A 370 -2.95 28.27 -6.80
CA TYR A 370 -3.86 28.18 -5.64
C TYR A 370 -3.86 26.78 -4.97
N HIS A 371 -3.46 25.72 -5.68
CA HIS A 371 -3.23 24.38 -5.12
C HIS A 371 -1.91 24.24 -4.32
N LEU A 372 -1.13 25.31 -4.11
CA LEU A 372 0.07 25.27 -3.29
C LEU A 372 -0.29 25.16 -1.80
N SER A 373 -0.01 24.01 -1.17
CA SER A 373 0.00 23.83 0.29
C SER A 373 1.41 24.11 0.86
N PHE A 374 1.53 24.25 2.19
CA PHE A 374 2.82 24.53 2.82
C PHE A 374 3.82 23.38 2.66
N SER A 375 5.00 23.69 2.10
CA SER A 375 6.15 22.79 2.10
C SER A 375 7.45 23.58 2.22
N TYR A 376 8.32 23.20 3.15
CA TYR A 376 9.65 23.79 3.29
C TYR A 376 10.52 23.58 2.04
N ASN A 377 10.28 22.50 1.29
CA ASN A 377 11.00 22.19 0.06
C ASN A 377 10.82 23.28 -1.03
N ILE A 378 9.77 24.11 -0.95
CA ILE A 378 9.63 25.32 -1.79
C ILE A 378 10.83 26.25 -1.59
N PHE A 379 11.16 26.53 -0.33
CA PHE A 379 12.24 27.44 0.03
C PHE A 379 13.62 26.80 -0.15
N LEU A 380 13.75 25.48 0.04
CA LEU A 380 14.98 24.76 -0.32
C LEU A 380 15.23 24.73 -1.83
N ALA A 381 14.18 24.64 -2.66
CA ALA A 381 14.29 24.77 -4.11
C ALA A 381 14.74 26.18 -4.52
N LEU A 382 14.15 27.22 -3.91
CA LEU A 382 14.55 28.62 -4.11
C LEU A 382 15.99 28.87 -3.63
N ASP A 383 16.41 28.30 -2.49
CA ASP A 383 17.79 28.42 -2.01
C ASP A 383 18.78 27.80 -3.00
N ALA A 384 18.53 26.56 -3.43
CA ALA A 384 19.37 25.87 -4.40
C ALA A 384 19.41 26.57 -5.78
N LEU A 385 18.34 27.28 -6.16
CA LEU A 385 18.28 28.13 -7.35
C LEU A 385 18.90 29.52 -7.15
N SER A 386 19.28 29.91 -5.93
CA SER A 386 19.97 31.18 -5.63
C SER A 386 21.50 31.06 -5.65
N VAL A 387 22.03 29.87 -5.32
CA VAL A 387 23.48 29.61 -5.23
C VAL A 387 24.18 29.90 -6.57
N GLY A 388 25.30 30.62 -6.50
CA GLY A 388 26.14 30.93 -7.67
C GLY A 388 25.65 32.09 -8.55
N ARG A 389 24.51 32.73 -8.23
CA ARG A 389 24.06 33.93 -8.95
C ARG A 389 24.90 35.16 -8.55
N ALA A 390 25.22 35.98 -9.53
CA ALA A 390 25.92 37.25 -9.30
C ALA A 390 25.05 38.23 -8.49
N GLU A 391 25.69 39.11 -7.71
CA GLU A 391 25.00 40.06 -6.82
C GLU A 391 23.96 40.91 -7.56
N ASN A 392 24.33 41.36 -8.77
CA ASN A 392 23.52 42.20 -9.68
C ASN A 392 22.43 41.45 -10.45
N TYR A 393 22.15 40.16 -10.16
CA TYR A 393 21.08 39.42 -10.85
C TYR A 393 19.70 39.98 -10.50
N THR A 394 18.98 40.46 -11.52
CA THR A 394 17.57 40.87 -11.43
C THR A 394 16.65 39.74 -11.87
N LEU A 395 15.48 39.65 -11.25
CA LEU A 395 14.52 38.59 -11.55
C LEU A 395 13.78 38.80 -12.88
N PRO A 396 13.43 37.72 -13.60
CA PRO A 396 12.51 37.79 -14.73
C PRO A 396 11.14 38.37 -14.36
N VAL A 397 10.39 38.82 -15.38
CA VAL A 397 8.98 39.21 -15.21
C VAL A 397 8.10 37.97 -15.00
N GLY A 398 7.25 38.01 -13.98
CA GLY A 398 6.39 36.92 -13.53
C GLY A 398 6.87 36.21 -12.25
N CYS A 399 7.74 36.83 -11.47
CA CYS A 399 8.30 36.27 -10.23
C CYS A 399 7.48 36.63 -8.98
N ASP A 400 6.18 36.36 -9.01
CA ASP A 400 5.26 36.62 -7.89
C ASP A 400 5.50 35.62 -6.73
N LEU A 401 5.66 36.16 -5.51
CA LEU A 401 5.80 35.40 -4.26
C LEU A 401 4.58 35.50 -3.34
N SER A 402 3.54 36.29 -3.67
CA SER A 402 2.41 36.56 -2.75
C SER A 402 1.78 35.27 -2.22
N ARG A 403 1.54 34.26 -3.07
CA ARG A 403 0.99 32.96 -2.63
C ARG A 403 1.95 32.17 -1.73
N ALA A 404 3.27 32.22 -1.94
CA ALA A 404 4.24 31.61 -1.01
C ALA A 404 4.26 32.32 0.34
N LEU A 405 4.15 33.65 0.36
CA LEU A 405 4.12 34.46 1.57
C LEU A 405 2.82 34.23 2.36
N PHE A 406 1.68 34.13 1.67
CA PHE A 406 0.41 33.69 2.28
C PHE A 406 0.57 32.32 2.93
N VAL A 407 1.03 31.32 2.18
CA VAL A 407 1.23 29.94 2.65
C VAL A 407 2.20 29.87 3.84
N LEU A 408 3.27 30.68 3.84
CA LEU A 408 4.18 30.82 4.98
C LEU A 408 3.47 31.40 6.21
N SER A 409 2.68 32.47 6.03
CA SER A 409 1.95 33.12 7.13
C SER A 409 0.84 32.26 7.77
N ARG A 410 0.44 31.14 7.16
CA ARG A 410 -0.52 30.20 7.78
C ARG A 410 0.09 29.40 8.94
N ARG A 411 1.41 29.30 9.03
CA ARG A 411 2.10 28.56 10.09
C ARG A 411 2.39 29.44 11.29
N HIS A 412 1.75 29.13 12.41
CA HIS A 412 2.02 29.74 13.72
C HIS A 412 3.48 29.51 14.16
N GLU A 413 3.99 28.29 13.94
CA GLU A 413 5.35 27.90 14.28
C GLU A 413 6.06 27.26 13.07
N VAL A 414 7.19 27.85 12.71
CA VAL A 414 8.20 27.27 11.82
C VAL A 414 9.43 27.02 12.69
N ASP A 415 10.04 25.83 12.60
CA ASP A 415 11.24 25.49 13.38
C ASP A 415 12.31 26.60 13.28
N PRO A 416 12.94 27.03 14.39
CA PRO A 416 13.98 28.06 14.44
C PRO A 416 15.01 28.02 13.29
N LYS A 417 15.58 26.85 13.02
CA LYS A 417 16.65 26.68 12.00
C LYS A 417 16.08 26.75 10.58
N THR A 418 14.87 26.24 10.40
CA THR A 418 14.06 26.34 9.20
C THR A 418 13.71 27.81 8.91
N TRP A 419 13.27 28.58 9.91
CA TRP A 419 12.95 30.01 9.77
C TRP A 419 14.16 30.85 9.36
N GLY A 420 15.33 30.64 9.97
CA GLY A 420 16.57 31.33 9.58
C GLY A 420 16.97 31.08 8.12
N THR A 421 16.62 29.91 7.58
CA THR A 421 16.82 29.59 6.15
C THR A 421 15.75 30.23 5.27
N VAL A 422 14.47 30.05 5.59
CA VAL A 422 13.33 30.61 4.83
C VAL A 422 13.43 32.14 4.73
N SER A 423 13.66 32.82 5.85
CA SER A 423 13.72 34.29 5.90
C SER A 423 14.87 34.87 5.06
N ARG A 424 16.07 34.26 5.10
CA ARG A 424 17.20 34.60 4.23
C ARG A 424 16.84 34.45 2.75
N VAL A 425 16.25 33.31 2.37
CA VAL A 425 15.92 32.99 0.97
C VAL A 425 14.84 33.94 0.44
N VAL A 426 13.75 34.13 1.19
CA VAL A 426 12.67 35.06 0.80
C VAL A 426 13.22 36.48 0.65
N MET A 427 14.03 36.97 1.60
CA MET A 427 14.63 38.30 1.51
C MET A 427 15.55 38.45 0.29
N PHE A 428 16.37 37.43 -0.04
CA PHE A 428 17.25 37.44 -1.22
C PHE A 428 16.49 37.66 -2.54
N TYR A 429 15.28 37.10 -2.67
CA TYR A 429 14.43 37.27 -3.85
C TYR A 429 13.65 38.60 -3.82
N LEU A 430 13.14 39.03 -2.65
CA LEU A 430 12.48 40.34 -2.50
C LEU A 430 13.43 41.50 -2.85
N ASP A 431 14.69 41.42 -2.40
CA ASP A 431 15.78 42.36 -2.72
C ASP A 431 16.15 42.40 -4.22
N ARG A 432 15.70 41.42 -5.03
CA ARG A 432 16.01 41.28 -6.46
C ARG A 432 14.82 41.55 -7.39
N GLY A 433 13.82 42.26 -6.87
CA GLY A 433 12.64 42.69 -7.62
C GLY A 433 11.49 41.67 -7.63
N ALA A 434 11.44 40.73 -6.68
CA ALA A 434 10.20 39.98 -6.41
C ALA A 434 9.19 40.84 -5.65
N PHE A 435 9.65 41.78 -4.81
CA PHE A 435 8.76 42.67 -4.05
C PHE A 435 7.88 43.54 -4.96
N ASP A 436 8.46 44.10 -6.02
CA ASP A 436 7.75 44.92 -7.02
C ASP A 436 6.86 44.08 -7.98
N GLN A 437 6.87 42.76 -7.84
CA GLN A 437 6.10 41.80 -8.64
C GLN A 437 5.04 41.05 -7.82
N LEU A 438 4.86 41.39 -6.55
CA LEU A 438 3.82 40.82 -5.69
C LEU A 438 2.42 41.19 -6.19
N SER A 439 1.56 40.21 -6.41
CA SER A 439 0.15 40.46 -6.75
C SER A 439 -0.67 40.95 -5.55
N ASP A 440 -0.24 40.61 -4.34
CA ASP A 440 -0.71 41.17 -3.07
C ASP A 440 0.48 41.37 -2.11
N VAL A 441 0.67 42.61 -1.64
CA VAL A 441 1.75 43.01 -0.71
C VAL A 441 1.38 42.74 0.75
N THR A 442 0.11 42.44 1.05
CA THR A 442 -0.42 42.18 2.41
C THR A 442 0.33 41.07 3.16
N PRO A 443 0.59 39.87 2.59
CA PRO A 443 1.34 38.82 3.27
C PRO A 443 2.83 39.16 3.46
N ALA A 444 3.42 40.00 2.58
CA ALA A 444 4.80 40.46 2.77
C ALA A 444 4.94 41.30 4.05
N ARG A 445 3.90 42.04 4.46
CA ARG A 445 3.88 42.75 5.75
C ARG A 445 3.97 41.79 6.94
N ALA A 446 3.25 40.67 6.90
CA ALA A 446 3.29 39.67 7.96
C ALA A 446 4.70 39.05 8.05
N PHE A 447 5.25 38.61 6.91
CA PHE A 447 6.62 38.12 6.82
C PHE A 447 7.66 39.12 7.37
N PHE A 448 7.58 40.41 7.01
CA PHE A 448 8.52 41.41 7.52
C PHE A 448 8.35 41.68 9.02
N ASN A 449 7.12 41.67 9.55
CA ASN A 449 6.89 41.76 11.00
C ASN A 449 7.62 40.61 11.71
N GLU A 450 7.41 39.35 11.28
CA GLU A 450 8.07 38.18 11.86
C GLU A 450 9.60 38.29 11.79
N CYS A 451 10.17 38.75 10.67
CA CYS A 451 11.61 39.03 10.56
C CYS A 451 12.12 40.11 11.52
N THR A 452 11.25 40.97 12.07
CA THR A 452 11.63 41.99 13.08
C THR A 452 11.40 41.55 14.53
N TYR A 453 10.58 40.54 14.78
CA TYR A 453 10.28 40.04 16.13
C TYR A 453 10.97 38.71 16.47
N SER A 454 11.20 37.83 15.49
CA SER A 454 11.81 36.51 15.68
C SER A 454 13.32 36.60 15.93
N THR A 455 13.77 36.07 17.07
CA THR A 455 15.18 35.98 17.50
C THR A 455 16.07 35.17 16.57
N GLU A 456 15.46 34.29 15.78
CA GLU A 456 16.14 33.36 14.86
C GLU A 456 16.41 34.00 13.48
N THR A 457 15.95 35.24 13.28
CA THR A 457 16.22 36.02 12.08
C THR A 457 17.61 36.67 12.20
N SER A 458 18.43 36.56 11.15
CA SER A 458 19.74 37.23 11.14
C SER A 458 19.58 38.76 11.17
N GLU A 459 20.53 39.46 11.82
CA GLU A 459 20.50 40.92 11.97
C GLU A 459 20.31 41.64 10.63
N GLU A 460 20.98 41.17 9.57
CA GLU A 460 20.82 41.73 8.22
C GLU A 460 19.39 41.55 7.67
N VAL A 461 18.78 40.36 7.81
CA VAL A 461 17.40 40.13 7.34
C VAL A 461 16.40 40.95 8.16
N SER A 462 16.61 41.06 9.48
CA SER A 462 15.80 41.93 10.35
C SER A 462 15.93 43.42 9.99
N ARG A 463 17.15 43.86 9.63
CA ARG A 463 17.45 45.21 9.14
C ARG A 463 16.83 45.49 7.76
N ARG A 464 16.85 44.52 6.83
CA ARG A 464 16.16 44.61 5.52
C ARG A 464 14.64 44.65 5.69
N ALA A 465 14.06 43.79 6.55
CA ALA A 465 12.63 43.82 6.87
C ALA A 465 12.20 45.16 7.49
N SER A 466 12.97 45.66 8.45
CA SER A 466 12.81 47.00 9.05
C SER A 466 12.90 48.13 8.02
N PHE A 467 13.72 47.98 6.97
CA PHE A 467 13.78 48.93 5.85
C PHE A 467 12.51 48.87 5.01
N TYR A 468 12.05 47.68 4.59
CA TYR A 468 10.82 47.56 3.79
C TYR A 468 9.60 48.13 4.52
N LEU A 469 9.40 47.78 5.79
CA LEU A 469 8.27 48.28 6.61
C LEU A 469 8.24 49.82 6.73
N LYS A 470 9.41 50.47 6.73
CA LYS A 470 9.53 51.94 6.82
C LYS A 470 9.39 52.60 5.45
N THR A 471 10.12 52.12 4.45
CA THR A 471 10.17 52.70 3.10
C THR A 471 8.83 52.55 2.36
N HIS A 472 8.15 51.40 2.53
CA HIS A 472 6.87 51.11 1.88
C HIS A 472 5.68 51.22 2.85
N ALA A 473 5.83 51.99 3.93
CA ALA A 473 4.80 52.15 4.96
C ALA A 473 3.42 52.52 4.39
N SER A 474 3.36 53.35 3.34
CA SER A 474 2.12 53.71 2.64
C SER A 474 1.35 52.50 2.12
N LEU A 475 2.02 51.59 1.41
CA LEU A 475 1.43 50.34 0.88
C LEU A 475 0.90 49.43 2.00
N PHE A 476 1.49 49.53 3.20
CA PHE A 476 1.10 48.74 4.37
C PHE A 476 0.03 49.40 5.26
N THR A 477 -0.27 50.69 5.06
CA THR A 477 -1.09 51.51 5.97
C THR A 477 -2.58 51.57 5.59
N GLU A 478 -2.99 50.97 4.47
CA GLU A 478 -4.40 50.87 4.08
C GLU A 478 -5.23 50.00 5.05
N ARG A 479 -5.68 50.62 6.15
CA ARG A 479 -6.54 50.00 7.16
C ARG A 479 -8.00 50.00 6.71
N HIS A 480 -8.27 49.33 5.58
CA HIS A 480 -9.61 49.04 5.12
C HIS A 480 -10.34 48.15 6.14
N LYS A 481 -11.15 48.77 7.02
CA LYS A 481 -12.20 48.03 7.74
C LYS A 481 -13.14 47.44 6.69
N LEU A 482 -13.21 46.12 6.64
CA LEU A 482 -14.06 45.39 5.69
C LEU A 482 -15.49 45.95 5.68
N LEU A 483 -15.95 46.32 4.50
CA LEU A 483 -17.33 46.73 4.30
C LEU A 483 -18.26 45.55 4.56
N ARG A 484 -19.49 45.81 5.02
CA ARG A 484 -20.48 44.75 5.34
C ARG A 484 -20.84 43.88 4.11
N SER A 485 -20.59 44.38 2.91
CA SER A 485 -20.65 43.65 1.64
C SER A 485 -19.44 42.72 1.42
N GLU A 486 -18.23 43.16 1.75
CA GLU A 486 -17.02 42.33 1.68
C GLU A 486 -17.07 41.18 2.69
N ILE A 487 -17.53 41.44 3.92
CA ILE A 487 -17.72 40.39 4.93
C ILE A 487 -18.68 39.31 4.41
N ARG A 488 -19.78 39.71 3.75
CA ARG A 488 -20.71 38.76 3.13
C ARG A 488 -20.10 38.00 1.95
N SER A 489 -19.30 38.65 1.10
CA SER A 489 -18.58 37.94 0.03
C SER A 489 -17.58 36.94 0.62
N LEU A 490 -16.84 37.35 1.65
CA LEU A 490 -15.87 36.51 2.34
C LEU A 490 -16.56 35.29 2.97
N ILE A 491 -17.67 35.48 3.69
CA ILE A 491 -18.47 34.36 4.22
C ILE A 491 -18.99 33.46 3.10
N ALA A 492 -19.47 34.00 1.97
CA ALA A 492 -19.94 33.20 0.85
C ALA A 492 -18.81 32.41 0.14
N ASP A 493 -17.62 33.00 0.01
CA ASP A 493 -16.45 32.36 -0.59
C ASP A 493 -15.79 31.33 0.37
N LEU A 494 -15.80 31.58 1.69
CA LEU A 494 -15.45 30.61 2.72
C LEU A 494 -16.45 29.45 2.80
N SER A 495 -17.75 29.76 2.76
CA SER A 495 -18.83 28.78 2.88
C SER A 495 -19.09 28.01 1.60
N VAL A 496 -18.25 28.19 0.56
CA VAL A 496 -18.48 27.53 -0.73
C VAL A 496 -18.61 26.02 -0.54
N PHE A 497 -17.67 25.35 0.13
CA PHE A 497 -17.68 23.92 0.52
C PHE A 497 -18.98 23.32 1.14
N SER A 498 -19.97 24.13 1.56
CA SER A 498 -21.03 23.71 2.50
C SER A 498 -22.17 22.84 1.95
N GLU A 499 -22.65 23.12 0.73
CA GLU A 499 -23.67 22.36 -0.01
C GLU A 499 -23.07 21.18 -0.83
N ASP A 500 -23.80 20.65 -1.83
CA ASP A 500 -23.40 19.47 -2.62
C ASP A 500 -22.99 19.83 -4.08
N TRP A 501 -21.71 19.59 -4.40
CA TRP A 501 -21.02 20.12 -5.59
C TRP A 501 -21.40 19.49 -6.92
N ASP A 502 -21.93 18.26 -6.90
CA ASP A 502 -22.33 17.51 -8.08
C ASP A 502 -23.44 18.21 -8.90
N SER A 503 -24.11 19.21 -8.31
CA SER A 503 -25.15 20.03 -8.93
C SER A 503 -24.65 21.30 -9.63
N VAL A 504 -23.40 21.72 -9.38
CA VAL A 504 -22.97 23.12 -9.62
C VAL A 504 -22.28 23.28 -10.98
N SER A 505 -22.80 24.18 -11.81
CA SER A 505 -22.31 24.45 -13.18
C SER A 505 -20.97 25.21 -13.28
N ASN A 506 -20.30 25.46 -12.15
CA ASN A 506 -19.01 26.15 -12.07
C ASN A 506 -17.86 25.14 -12.04
N SER A 507 -16.70 25.48 -12.62
CA SER A 507 -15.53 24.60 -12.49
C SER A 507 -15.04 24.53 -11.04
N LEU A 508 -14.68 23.33 -10.58
CA LEU A 508 -14.10 23.08 -9.24
C LEU A 508 -12.88 23.97 -8.96
N GLU A 509 -12.09 24.27 -9.99
CA GLU A 509 -11.00 25.25 -9.98
C GLU A 509 -11.46 26.66 -9.53
N THR A 510 -12.62 27.13 -10.01
CA THR A 510 -13.15 28.46 -9.64
C THR A 510 -13.60 28.50 -8.18
N LEU A 511 -14.24 27.43 -7.70
CA LEU A 511 -14.68 27.29 -6.31
C LEU A 511 -13.47 27.20 -5.36
N THR A 512 -12.49 26.37 -5.71
CA THR A 512 -11.20 26.27 -5.00
C THR A 512 -10.50 27.62 -4.91
N LYS A 513 -10.37 28.35 -6.04
CA LYS A 513 -9.68 29.64 -6.06
C LYS A 513 -10.35 30.67 -5.14
N LYS A 514 -11.69 30.68 -5.09
CA LYS A 514 -12.48 31.51 -4.15
C LYS A 514 -12.18 31.12 -2.70
N PHE A 515 -12.35 29.84 -2.36
CA PHE A 515 -12.13 29.31 -1.01
C PHE A 515 -10.72 29.58 -0.48
N VAL A 516 -9.69 29.22 -1.26
CA VAL A 516 -8.28 29.39 -0.85
C VAL A 516 -7.94 30.86 -0.60
N GLY A 517 -8.41 31.76 -1.47
CA GLY A 517 -8.23 33.21 -1.32
C GLY A 517 -9.02 33.80 -0.15
N ALA A 518 -10.18 33.24 0.18
CA ALA A 518 -10.97 33.61 1.36
C ALA A 518 -10.26 33.20 2.65
N CYS A 519 -9.76 31.96 2.74
CA CYS A 519 -8.96 31.48 3.87
C CYS A 519 -7.66 32.29 4.04
N ASP A 520 -6.97 32.63 2.95
CA ASP A 520 -5.81 33.53 2.95
C ASP A 520 -6.12 34.90 3.56
N ARG A 521 -7.24 35.52 3.13
CA ARG A 521 -7.68 36.81 3.65
C ARG A 521 -8.08 36.72 5.12
N CYS A 522 -8.72 35.63 5.55
CA CYS A 522 -9.06 35.37 6.95
C CYS A 522 -7.84 35.22 7.85
N ASN A 523 -6.85 34.40 7.48
CA ASN A 523 -5.67 34.18 8.30
C ASN A 523 -4.89 35.49 8.51
N LEU A 524 -4.75 36.33 7.48
CA LEU A 524 -4.13 37.65 7.64
C LEU A 524 -4.95 38.65 8.47
N LEU A 525 -6.27 38.47 8.63
CA LEU A 525 -7.09 39.31 9.52
C LEU A 525 -6.92 38.88 10.98
N ILE A 526 -6.94 37.57 11.24
CA ILE A 526 -6.74 36.98 12.57
C ILE A 526 -5.38 37.41 13.14
N LEU A 527 -4.31 37.26 12.35
CA LEU A 527 -2.94 37.67 12.70
C LEU A 527 -2.75 39.18 12.88
N ARG A 528 -3.69 40.03 12.45
CA ARG A 528 -3.58 41.50 12.50
C ARG A 528 -4.39 42.15 13.61
N ASP A 529 -5.63 41.74 13.78
CA ASP A 529 -6.62 42.44 14.61
C ASP A 529 -7.47 41.45 15.47
N GLY A 530 -7.14 40.15 15.47
CA GLY A 530 -7.88 39.11 16.20
C GLY A 530 -9.19 38.67 15.50
N PRO A 531 -10.12 37.99 16.21
CA PRO A 531 -11.40 37.55 15.65
C PRO A 531 -12.37 38.74 15.44
N LEU A 532 -12.11 39.54 14.39
CA LEU A 532 -12.92 40.69 13.99
C LEU A 532 -14.28 40.34 13.35
N LEU A 533 -14.48 39.07 12.98
CA LEU A 533 -15.67 38.63 12.25
C LEU A 533 -16.79 38.35 13.24
N ASN A 534 -17.73 39.29 13.38
CA ASN A 534 -19.03 39.06 14.01
C ASN A 534 -19.88 38.14 13.10
N LEU A 535 -19.53 36.85 13.09
CA LEU A 535 -20.27 35.77 12.43
C LEU A 535 -21.54 35.44 13.24
N THR A 536 -22.57 34.95 12.55
CA THR A 536 -23.69 34.25 13.19
C THR A 536 -23.39 32.76 13.35
N GLN A 537 -24.16 32.07 14.18
CA GLN A 537 -24.08 30.62 14.33
C GLN A 537 -24.36 29.88 13.01
N ASP A 538 -25.27 30.40 12.17
CA ASP A 538 -25.50 29.89 10.81
C ASP A 538 -24.26 30.07 9.92
N ASP A 539 -23.59 31.24 9.95
CA ASP A 539 -22.35 31.49 9.20
C ASP A 539 -21.24 30.52 9.65
N LEU A 540 -21.03 30.36 10.96
CA LEU A 540 -20.07 29.41 11.54
C LEU A 540 -20.39 27.97 11.10
N SER A 541 -21.67 27.58 11.11
CA SER A 541 -22.11 26.25 10.71
C SER A 541 -21.84 25.95 9.22
N MET A 542 -22.07 26.93 8.34
CA MET A 542 -21.79 26.78 6.92
C MET A 542 -20.29 26.80 6.63
N ILE A 543 -19.51 27.62 7.34
CA ILE A 543 -18.05 27.62 7.28
C ILE A 543 -17.46 26.28 7.74
N LEU A 544 -17.91 25.70 8.86
CA LEU A 544 -17.34 24.44 9.37
C LEU A 544 -17.70 23.23 8.49
N LYS A 545 -18.92 23.16 7.94
CA LYS A 545 -19.27 22.20 6.87
C LYS A 545 -18.33 22.36 5.67
N SER A 546 -18.10 23.60 5.24
CA SER A 546 -17.24 23.93 4.10
C SER A 546 -15.79 23.48 4.34
N LEU A 547 -15.25 23.73 5.53
CA LEU A 547 -13.91 23.29 5.93
C LEU A 547 -13.77 21.76 5.85
N LEU A 548 -14.71 21.01 6.43
CA LEU A 548 -14.70 19.54 6.46
C LEU A 548 -14.87 18.88 5.08
N ARG A 549 -15.59 19.56 4.18
CA ARG A 549 -15.83 19.13 2.79
C ARG A 549 -14.80 19.65 1.79
N ASN A 550 -13.90 20.56 2.19
CA ASN A 550 -12.96 21.20 1.25
C ASN A 550 -11.94 20.18 0.70
N PRO A 551 -11.60 20.18 -0.60
CA PRO A 551 -10.72 19.17 -1.18
C PRO A 551 -9.24 19.60 -1.34
N VAL A 552 -8.78 20.72 -0.75
CA VAL A 552 -7.48 21.34 -1.12
C VAL A 552 -6.61 21.79 0.06
N LEU A 553 -7.18 22.22 1.17
CA LEU A 553 -6.41 22.68 2.34
C LEU A 553 -6.25 21.58 3.37
N SER A 554 -5.00 21.27 3.73
CA SER A 554 -4.65 20.28 4.75
C SER A 554 -5.11 20.74 6.14
N TRP A 555 -5.12 19.85 7.15
CA TRP A 555 -5.41 20.31 8.52
C TRP A 555 -4.41 21.40 8.93
N THR A 556 -3.14 21.25 8.54
CA THR A 556 -2.07 22.20 8.86
C THR A 556 -2.16 23.56 8.16
N ASP A 557 -3.04 23.72 7.16
CA ASP A 557 -3.41 25.02 6.58
C ASP A 557 -4.53 25.74 7.37
N LEU A 558 -5.26 24.98 8.20
CA LEU A 558 -6.51 25.37 8.86
C LEU A 558 -6.39 25.46 10.39
N GLU A 559 -5.48 24.69 10.98
CA GLU A 559 -5.22 24.52 12.42
C GLU A 559 -5.22 25.84 13.22
N HIS A 560 -4.44 26.83 12.80
CA HIS A 560 -4.40 28.15 13.46
C HIS A 560 -5.71 28.94 13.35
N TRP A 561 -6.47 28.77 12.26
CA TRP A 561 -7.80 29.36 12.12
C TRP A 561 -8.82 28.63 13.01
N MET A 562 -8.76 27.30 13.05
CA MET A 562 -9.61 26.47 13.91
C MET A 562 -9.45 26.82 15.39
N SER A 563 -8.21 27.03 15.87
CA SER A 563 -7.96 27.45 17.25
C SER A 563 -8.25 28.93 17.56
N SER A 564 -8.40 29.77 16.53
CA SER A 564 -8.67 31.22 16.68
C SER A 564 -10.14 31.61 16.57
N MET A 565 -11.05 30.66 16.28
CA MET A 565 -12.49 30.91 16.15
C MET A 565 -13.27 30.43 17.38
N PRO A 566 -14.33 31.16 17.80
CA PRO A 566 -15.12 30.83 18.98
C PRO A 566 -16.16 29.76 18.66
N TRP A 567 -15.73 28.51 18.46
CA TRP A 567 -16.64 27.38 18.23
C TRP A 567 -17.31 26.93 19.52
N GLU A 568 -18.62 26.73 19.50
CA GLU A 568 -19.33 26.07 20.60
C GLU A 568 -19.34 24.54 20.40
N ASN A 569 -19.36 23.79 21.50
CA ASN A 569 -19.29 22.32 21.46
C ASN A 569 -20.48 21.71 20.69
N GLU A 570 -21.69 22.29 20.87
CA GLU A 570 -22.90 21.85 20.16
C GLU A 570 -22.82 22.09 18.65
N ASP A 571 -22.18 23.18 18.18
CA ASP A 571 -22.01 23.47 16.75
C ASP A 571 -21.14 22.43 16.06
N ILE A 572 -20.01 22.07 16.68
CA ILE A 572 -19.08 21.09 16.10
C ILE A 572 -19.75 19.73 16.02
N TRP A 573 -20.23 19.19 17.14
CA TRP A 573 -20.89 17.88 17.16
C TRP A 573 -22.15 17.86 16.28
N GLY A 574 -22.95 18.93 16.24
CA GLY A 574 -24.13 19.06 15.38
C GLY A 574 -23.86 18.98 13.88
N ILE A 575 -22.59 19.16 13.47
CA ILE A 575 -22.12 19.02 12.08
C ILE A 575 -21.47 17.65 11.85
N ILE A 576 -20.53 17.21 12.71
CA ILE A 576 -19.86 15.91 12.53
C ILE A 576 -20.75 14.69 12.82
N SER A 577 -21.82 14.85 13.60
CA SER A 577 -22.87 13.82 13.79
C SER A 577 -23.51 13.38 12.46
N ARG A 578 -23.46 14.22 11.43
CA ARG A 578 -24.21 14.00 10.19
C ARG A 578 -23.35 13.26 9.17
N PRO A 579 -23.72 12.04 8.74
CA PRO A 579 -22.92 11.28 7.79
C PRO A 579 -22.77 11.99 6.44
N GLU A 580 -23.72 12.87 6.05
CA GLU A 580 -23.64 13.72 4.86
C GLU A 580 -22.33 14.53 4.78
N ASN A 581 -21.78 14.97 5.92
CA ASN A 581 -20.52 15.74 5.99
C ASN A 581 -19.26 14.87 5.97
N LEU A 582 -19.41 13.54 6.01
CA LEU A 582 -18.33 12.53 6.13
C LEU A 582 -18.33 11.51 4.96
N VAL A 583 -19.41 11.47 4.16
CA VAL A 583 -19.53 10.59 2.99
C VAL A 583 -18.62 11.04 1.84
N HIS A 584 -18.39 12.35 1.70
CA HIS A 584 -17.56 12.95 0.64
C HIS A 584 -16.21 13.47 1.16
N SER A 585 -15.67 12.89 2.24
CA SER A 585 -14.33 13.23 2.74
C SER A 585 -13.26 12.39 2.03
N HIS A 586 -12.29 13.07 1.42
CA HIS A 586 -11.13 12.49 0.71
C HIS A 586 -9.83 12.84 1.44
N TYR A 587 -8.75 12.11 1.15
CA TYR A 587 -7.42 12.38 1.71
C TYR A 587 -6.79 13.63 1.07
N ILE A 588 -6.44 14.62 1.88
CA ILE A 588 -5.70 15.82 1.45
C ILE A 588 -4.23 15.64 1.84
N GLY A 589 -3.43 15.13 0.90
CA GLY A 589 -2.07 14.68 1.18
C GLY A 589 -2.08 13.42 2.04
N ALA A 590 -1.87 13.58 3.35
CA ALA A 590 -1.95 12.50 4.34
C ALA A 590 -3.17 12.61 5.28
N ASP A 591 -3.91 13.72 5.20
CA ASP A 591 -4.89 14.12 6.22
C ASP A 591 -6.31 13.71 5.81
N LEU A 592 -7.12 13.22 6.77
CA LEU A 592 -8.58 13.19 6.67
C LEU A 592 -9.11 14.25 7.63
N LEU A 593 -9.57 15.39 7.11
CA LEU A 593 -9.97 16.55 7.92
C LEU A 593 -10.96 16.25 9.06
N PRO A 594 -11.96 15.36 8.92
CA PRO A 594 -12.84 15.02 10.05
C PRO A 594 -12.11 14.29 11.19
N LEU A 595 -11.08 13.50 10.88
CA LEU A 595 -10.30 12.77 11.87
C LEU A 595 -9.22 13.65 12.51
N GLU A 596 -8.67 14.62 11.76
CA GLU A 596 -7.82 15.66 12.36
C GLU A 596 -8.62 16.59 13.27
N LEU A 597 -9.85 16.97 12.89
CA LEU A 597 -10.76 17.69 13.78
C LEU A 597 -11.08 16.85 15.04
N LEU A 598 -11.33 15.54 14.88
CA LEU A 598 -11.56 14.64 16.02
C LEU A 598 -10.33 14.52 16.94
N CYS A 599 -9.12 14.63 16.41
CA CYS A 599 -7.91 14.74 17.24
C CYS A 599 -7.82 16.10 17.95
N TYR A 600 -8.12 17.21 17.26
CA TYR A 600 -8.15 18.54 17.86
C TYR A 600 -9.16 18.62 19.03
N LEU A 601 -10.31 17.96 18.92
CA LEU A 601 -11.30 17.88 20.00
C LEU A 601 -10.79 17.13 21.24
N ASP A 602 -10.00 16.07 21.06
CA ASP A 602 -9.34 15.33 22.15
C ASP A 602 -8.16 16.10 22.76
N GLU A 603 -7.37 16.78 21.93
CA GLU A 603 -6.25 17.61 22.35
C GLU A 603 -6.69 18.89 23.11
N ASN A 604 -7.98 19.25 23.03
CA ASN A 604 -8.58 20.41 23.72
C ASN A 604 -9.71 20.02 24.71
N ASP A 605 -9.79 18.75 25.13
CA ASP A 605 -10.74 18.25 26.15
C ASP A 605 -12.24 18.57 25.88
N PHE A 606 -12.68 18.58 24.62
CA PHE A 606 -14.10 18.78 24.30
C PHE A 606 -14.98 17.60 24.75
N ASP A 607 -16.05 17.90 25.51
CA ASP A 607 -17.02 16.90 25.96
C ASP A 607 -17.74 16.21 24.80
N ILE A 608 -17.87 14.89 24.87
CA ILE A 608 -18.53 14.04 23.87
C ILE A 608 -20.01 13.86 24.25
N PRO A 609 -20.97 14.01 23.31
CA PRO A 609 -22.36 13.62 23.55
C PRO A 609 -22.44 12.14 23.94
N HIS A 610 -23.08 11.83 25.09
CA HIS A 610 -23.03 10.49 25.70
C HIS A 610 -23.52 9.35 24.80
N ASP A 611 -24.46 9.62 23.89
CA ASP A 611 -25.05 8.63 22.97
C ASP A 611 -24.50 8.75 21.52
N TYR A 612 -23.33 9.36 21.31
CA TYR A 612 -22.78 9.57 19.96
C TYR A 612 -22.45 8.25 19.23
N ASP A 613 -22.89 8.12 17.97
CA ASP A 613 -22.56 7.01 17.09
C ASP A 613 -21.30 7.33 16.27
N PHE A 614 -20.19 6.63 16.54
CA PHE A 614 -18.94 6.78 15.79
C PHE A 614 -18.92 6.06 14.43
N SER A 615 -20.00 5.34 14.05
CA SER A 615 -20.12 4.64 12.77
C SER A 615 -19.79 5.50 11.54
N PRO A 616 -20.19 6.78 11.42
CA PRO A 616 -19.82 7.63 10.30
C PRO A 616 -18.30 7.85 10.16
N PHE A 617 -17.58 7.98 11.29
CA PHE A 617 -16.12 8.08 11.29
C PHE A 617 -15.44 6.75 10.92
N LEU A 618 -16.00 5.63 11.38
CA LEU A 618 -15.52 4.29 11.02
C LEU A 618 -15.75 4.02 9.53
N GLY A 619 -16.89 4.42 8.97
CA GLY A 619 -17.14 4.40 7.52
C GLY A 619 -16.18 5.31 6.75
N CYS A 620 -15.89 6.51 7.27
CA CYS A 620 -14.96 7.45 6.65
C CYS A 620 -13.52 6.90 6.60
N VAL A 621 -12.97 6.43 7.73
CA VAL A 621 -11.58 5.92 7.79
C VAL A 621 -11.41 4.58 7.08
N THR A 622 -12.47 3.78 6.93
CA THR A 622 -12.40 2.48 6.26
C THR A 622 -12.87 2.49 4.81
N ARG A 623 -13.42 3.60 4.30
CA ARG A 623 -13.74 3.77 2.87
C ARG A 623 -12.47 3.62 2.02
N HIS A 624 -11.47 4.43 2.37
CA HIS A 624 -10.16 4.53 1.72
C HIS A 624 -9.15 3.54 2.31
N THR A 625 -8.06 3.31 1.58
CA THR A 625 -6.88 2.61 2.08
C THR A 625 -6.11 3.48 3.10
N PRO A 626 -5.84 3.01 4.34
CA PRO A 626 -5.18 3.84 5.35
C PRO A 626 -3.78 4.35 4.96
N ARG A 627 -3.55 5.66 5.12
CA ARG A 627 -2.20 6.28 4.98
C ARG A 627 -1.34 5.93 6.20
N CYS A 628 -0.13 5.41 5.99
CA CYS A 628 0.72 4.92 7.09
C CYS A 628 1.20 6.00 8.06
N LYS A 629 1.24 7.28 7.65
CA LYS A 629 1.60 8.43 8.50
C LYS A 629 0.54 8.71 9.57
N THR A 630 -0.71 8.86 9.15
CA THR A 630 -1.82 9.31 9.99
C THR A 630 -2.61 8.16 10.61
N TRP A 631 -2.52 6.94 10.07
CA TRP A 631 -3.26 5.78 10.60
C TRP A 631 -3.07 5.56 12.10
N ARG A 632 -1.85 5.69 12.67
CA ARG A 632 -1.69 5.53 14.13
C ARG A 632 -2.46 6.58 14.92
N LYS A 633 -2.43 7.85 14.47
CA LYS A 633 -3.18 8.95 15.08
C LYS A 633 -4.68 8.59 15.07
N TYR A 634 -5.19 8.19 13.91
CA TYR A 634 -6.60 7.87 13.69
C TYR A 634 -7.07 6.56 14.36
N SER A 635 -6.24 5.51 14.37
CA SER A 635 -6.56 4.23 15.00
C SER A 635 -6.61 4.38 16.52
N ASP A 636 -5.62 5.06 17.10
CA ASP A 636 -5.52 5.22 18.55
C ASP A 636 -6.59 6.19 19.06
N ILE A 637 -6.95 7.24 18.30
CA ILE A 637 -8.01 8.17 18.71
C ILE A 637 -9.42 7.56 18.61
N LEU A 638 -9.77 6.93 17.49
CA LEU A 638 -11.07 6.28 17.32
C LEU A 638 -11.26 5.15 18.34
N MET A 639 -10.21 4.35 18.59
CA MET A 639 -10.23 3.32 19.62
C MET A 639 -10.39 3.90 21.02
N ARG A 640 -9.75 5.05 21.32
CA ARG A 640 -9.91 5.75 22.60
C ARG A 640 -11.37 6.16 22.80
N TYR A 641 -11.97 6.87 21.84
CA TYR A 641 -13.36 7.30 21.90
C TYR A 641 -14.34 6.12 22.07
N ILE A 642 -14.24 5.08 21.23
CA ILE A 642 -15.11 3.88 21.30
C ILE A 642 -14.96 3.12 22.62
N SER A 643 -13.76 3.11 23.22
CA SER A 643 -13.52 2.50 24.53
C SER A 643 -13.97 3.34 25.73
N ARG A 644 -14.35 4.61 25.52
CA ARG A 644 -14.84 5.53 26.55
C ARG A 644 -16.38 5.53 26.53
N PHE A 645 -17.00 5.79 27.67
CA PHE A 645 -18.45 6.03 27.85
C PHE A 645 -19.46 4.96 27.36
N GLY A 646 -19.05 3.85 26.75
CA GLY A 646 -19.98 2.87 26.15
C GLY A 646 -20.28 3.13 24.68
N ALA A 647 -19.44 3.91 24.00
CA ALA A 647 -19.58 4.24 22.57
C ALA A 647 -19.29 3.06 21.61
N PHE A 648 -19.17 1.83 22.11
CA PHE A 648 -19.26 0.60 21.31
C PHE A 648 -20.73 0.15 21.19
N GLU A 649 -21.49 0.28 22.27
CA GLU A 649 -22.90 -0.10 22.35
C GLU A 649 -23.82 0.85 21.55
N THR A 650 -23.34 2.04 21.17
CA THR A 650 -24.04 3.01 20.28
C THR A 650 -23.82 2.76 18.78
N LEU A 651 -22.88 1.89 18.37
CA LEU A 651 -22.48 1.73 16.97
C LEU A 651 -23.59 1.10 16.11
N HIS A 652 -24.11 1.84 15.13
CA HIS A 652 -25.12 1.33 14.19
C HIS A 652 -24.56 0.60 12.97
N ASP A 653 -23.38 0.96 12.46
CA ASP A 653 -22.72 0.26 11.34
C ASP A 653 -21.69 -0.76 11.85
N HIS A 654 -22.19 -1.95 12.19
CA HIS A 654 -21.35 -3.08 12.59
C HIS A 654 -20.41 -3.57 11.47
N ASP A 655 -20.65 -3.27 10.19
CA ASP A 655 -19.78 -3.71 9.09
C ASP A 655 -18.59 -2.77 8.90
N SER A 656 -18.80 -1.45 8.95
CA SER A 656 -17.70 -0.47 9.03
C SER A 656 -16.89 -0.66 10.31
N ALA A 657 -17.55 -0.92 11.45
CA ALA A 657 -16.86 -1.23 12.70
C ALA A 657 -16.03 -2.53 12.60
N ARG A 658 -16.59 -3.62 12.06
CA ARG A 658 -15.86 -4.88 11.80
C ARG A 658 -14.68 -4.66 10.86
N LYS A 659 -14.83 -3.85 9.80
CA LYS A 659 -13.73 -3.49 8.88
C LYS A 659 -12.62 -2.73 9.61
N PHE A 660 -12.96 -1.72 10.42
CA PHE A 660 -11.98 -0.96 11.21
C PHE A 660 -11.24 -1.82 12.22
N PHE A 661 -11.97 -2.63 13.00
CA PHE A 661 -11.34 -3.49 14.00
C PHE A 661 -10.48 -4.57 13.34
N ASN A 662 -10.84 -5.13 12.18
CA ASN A 662 -9.97 -6.04 11.43
C ASN A 662 -8.64 -5.38 11.03
N LEU A 663 -8.67 -4.14 10.51
CA LEU A 663 -7.46 -3.36 10.16
C LEU A 663 -6.58 -3.06 11.38
N CYS A 664 -7.19 -2.95 12.57
CA CYS A 664 -6.45 -2.76 13.83
C CYS A 664 -5.93 -4.08 14.43
N ALA A 665 -6.64 -5.19 14.23
CA ALA A 665 -6.45 -6.47 14.92
C ALA A 665 -5.55 -7.48 14.20
N GLU A 666 -5.60 -7.53 12.86
CA GLU A 666 -4.85 -8.53 12.10
C GLU A 666 -3.32 -8.30 12.26
N GLU A 667 -2.56 -9.40 12.31
CA GLU A 667 -1.14 -9.43 12.64
C GLU A 667 -0.36 -9.90 11.41
N TYR A 668 0.51 -9.05 10.86
CA TYR A 668 1.31 -9.42 9.69
C TYR A 668 2.39 -10.45 10.07
N ARG A 669 2.39 -11.60 9.38
CA ARG A 669 3.16 -12.79 9.79
C ARG A 669 4.08 -13.34 8.71
N LEU A 670 5.05 -12.55 8.27
CA LEU A 670 6.26 -13.06 7.63
C LEU A 670 7.48 -12.27 8.13
N GLY A 671 8.47 -12.99 8.66
CA GLY A 671 9.59 -12.38 9.38
C GLY A 671 10.50 -11.53 8.49
N GLY A 672 10.68 -10.27 8.89
CA GLY A 672 11.54 -9.28 8.24
C GLY A 672 11.23 -7.89 8.81
N ASP A 673 12.24 -7.18 9.30
CA ASP A 673 12.10 -5.86 9.92
C ASP A 673 12.11 -4.76 8.85
N LEU A 674 11.09 -4.73 7.98
CA LEU A 674 11.07 -3.94 6.75
C LEU A 674 9.65 -3.52 6.30
N ALA A 675 9.62 -2.37 5.60
CA ALA A 675 8.45 -1.67 5.04
C ALA A 675 7.45 -1.08 6.07
N ALA A 676 7.33 0.25 6.07
CA ALA A 676 6.52 1.04 7.01
C ALA A 676 5.02 1.07 6.68
N ASP A 677 4.40 -0.11 6.57
CA ASP A 677 2.95 -0.23 6.37
C ASP A 677 2.18 0.09 7.67
N TYR A 678 0.91 0.53 7.55
CA TYR A 678 0.10 1.04 8.66
C TYR A 678 -0.10 0.02 9.81
N TRP A 679 0.03 -1.25 9.48
CA TRP A 679 0.05 -2.44 10.34
C TRP A 679 1.07 -2.37 11.48
N THR A 680 2.30 -1.94 11.16
CA THR A 680 3.39 -1.75 12.14
C THR A 680 3.19 -0.49 12.98
N LYS A 681 2.32 0.43 12.53
CA LYS A 681 2.00 1.69 13.18
C LYS A 681 0.85 1.54 14.18
N THR A 682 -0.06 0.56 13.99
CA THR A 682 -1.13 0.27 14.97
C THR A 682 -0.54 -0.09 16.34
N ASN A 683 -0.95 0.66 17.36
CA ASN A 683 -0.50 0.50 18.73
C ASN A 683 -0.95 -0.85 19.34
N ALA A 684 -0.14 -1.42 20.23
CA ALA A 684 -0.41 -2.72 20.84
C ALA A 684 -1.73 -2.72 21.65
N GLU A 685 -2.02 -1.65 22.38
CA GLU A 685 -3.28 -1.50 23.12
C GLU A 685 -4.48 -1.40 22.16
N THR A 686 -4.33 -0.63 21.08
CA THR A 686 -5.34 -0.52 20.01
C THR A 686 -5.62 -1.87 19.36
N ARG A 687 -4.59 -2.67 19.08
CA ARG A 687 -4.73 -4.05 18.57
C ARG A 687 -5.45 -4.97 19.56
N ILE A 688 -5.10 -4.90 20.85
CA ILE A 688 -5.75 -5.70 21.91
C ILE A 688 -7.25 -5.36 22.02
N ARG A 689 -7.61 -4.06 22.05
CA ARG A 689 -9.00 -3.61 22.10
C ARG A 689 -9.78 -4.02 20.84
N ALA A 690 -9.18 -3.89 19.66
CA ALA A 690 -9.79 -4.33 18.41
C ALA A 690 -10.13 -5.84 18.42
N ILE A 691 -9.22 -6.68 18.93
CA ILE A 691 -9.47 -8.13 19.09
C ILE A 691 -10.62 -8.40 20.08
N GLN A 692 -10.76 -7.60 21.15
CA GLN A 692 -11.87 -7.72 22.10
C GLN A 692 -13.21 -7.29 21.47
N PHE A 693 -13.23 -6.18 20.72
CA PHE A 693 -14.43 -5.69 20.04
C PHE A 693 -14.88 -6.61 18.90
N LEU A 694 -13.97 -7.23 18.15
CA LEU A 694 -14.32 -8.26 17.16
C LEU A 694 -15.03 -9.46 17.80
N ARG A 695 -14.58 -9.91 18.98
CA ARG A 695 -15.27 -10.97 19.73
C ARG A 695 -16.65 -10.55 20.22
N LYS A 696 -16.81 -9.30 20.70
CA LYS A 696 -18.15 -8.76 21.02
C LYS A 696 -19.06 -8.79 19.78
N LEU A 697 -18.59 -8.33 18.62
CA LEU A 697 -19.36 -8.32 17.37
C LEU A 697 -19.72 -9.73 16.88
N GLN A 698 -18.86 -10.73 17.10
CA GLN A 698 -19.15 -12.14 16.79
C GLN A 698 -20.29 -12.68 17.68
N ILE A 699 -20.19 -12.50 19.00
CA ILE A 699 -21.23 -12.91 19.96
C ILE A 699 -22.58 -12.27 19.64
N LEU A 700 -22.58 -10.98 19.25
CA LEU A 700 -23.80 -10.27 18.83
C LEU A 700 -24.42 -10.87 17.55
N SER A 701 -23.62 -11.19 16.53
CA SER A 701 -24.14 -11.85 15.31
C SER A 701 -24.65 -13.27 15.57
N ASP A 702 -24.07 -13.97 16.55
CA ASP A 702 -24.49 -15.33 16.89
C ASP A 702 -25.82 -15.33 17.68
N ASP A 703 -26.02 -14.43 18.65
CA ASP A 703 -27.30 -14.31 19.40
C ASP A 703 -28.47 -13.88 18.50
N ASP A 704 -28.24 -12.96 17.56
CA ASP A 704 -29.27 -12.52 16.61
C ASP A 704 -29.64 -13.66 15.61
N SER A 705 -28.71 -14.59 15.36
CA SER A 705 -28.99 -15.80 14.55
C SER A 705 -29.86 -16.85 15.27
N LEU A 706 -29.89 -16.82 16.60
CA LEU A 706 -30.63 -17.78 17.44
C LEU A 706 -32.09 -17.38 17.69
N ARG A 707 -32.51 -16.18 17.27
CA ARG A 707 -33.88 -15.68 17.47
C ARG A 707 -34.83 -16.10 16.33
N PRO A 708 -35.91 -16.87 16.60
CA PRO A 708 -36.89 -17.20 15.56
C PRO A 708 -37.66 -15.95 15.11
N SER A 709 -37.52 -15.59 13.83
CA SER A 709 -38.02 -14.33 13.28
C SER A 709 -39.55 -14.17 13.35
N PRO A 710 -40.06 -13.09 13.97
CA PRO A 710 -41.42 -12.61 13.73
C PRO A 710 -41.47 -11.86 12.39
N ARG A 711 -42.45 -12.18 11.54
CA ARG A 711 -42.61 -11.59 10.21
C ARG A 711 -43.03 -10.11 10.26
N SER A 712 -42.56 -9.36 9.25
CA SER A 712 -43.03 -8.04 8.74
C SER A 712 -42.47 -6.76 9.38
N LYS A 713 -42.40 -5.72 8.54
CA LYS A 713 -42.00 -4.30 8.74
C LYS A 713 -40.53 -3.89 8.55
N THR A 714 -39.53 -4.71 8.88
CA THR A 714 -38.11 -4.34 8.61
C THR A 714 -37.71 -4.51 7.13
N ALA A 715 -38.47 -5.30 6.36
CA ALA A 715 -38.20 -5.55 4.95
C ALA A 715 -38.37 -4.31 4.06
N ASP A 716 -39.42 -3.51 4.27
CA ASP A 716 -39.70 -2.33 3.45
C ASP A 716 -38.67 -1.22 3.67
N LEU A 717 -38.24 -1.00 4.92
CA LEU A 717 -37.17 -0.04 5.23
C LEU A 717 -35.84 -0.49 4.60
N ARG A 718 -35.49 -1.78 4.71
CA ARG A 718 -34.29 -2.37 4.10
C ARG A 718 -34.34 -2.34 2.57
N HIS A 719 -35.52 -2.45 1.95
CA HIS A 719 -35.68 -2.30 0.50
C HIS A 719 -35.60 -0.84 0.04
N ASN A 720 -36.20 0.09 0.78
CA ASN A 720 -36.18 1.53 0.45
C ASN A 720 -34.75 2.09 0.54
N LEU A 721 -33.99 1.80 1.62
CA LEU A 721 -32.58 2.17 1.71
C LEU A 721 -31.77 1.60 0.53
N ARG A 722 -31.98 0.32 0.21
CA ARG A 722 -31.27 -0.36 -0.89
C ARG A 722 -31.61 0.24 -2.26
N SER A 723 -32.83 0.75 -2.45
CA SER A 723 -33.25 1.44 -3.69
C SER A 723 -32.64 2.84 -3.87
N GLY A 724 -32.33 3.53 -2.76
CA GLY A 724 -31.52 4.74 -2.78
C GLY A 724 -30.07 4.41 -3.12
N ILE A 725 -29.47 3.50 -2.37
CA ILE A 725 -28.05 3.12 -2.51
C ILE A 725 -27.76 2.51 -3.90
N SER A 726 -28.66 1.70 -4.47
CA SER A 726 -28.46 1.14 -5.83
C SER A 726 -28.57 2.19 -6.95
N LYS A 727 -29.18 3.35 -6.70
CA LYS A 727 -29.12 4.49 -7.64
C LYS A 727 -27.80 5.26 -7.54
N TRP A 728 -27.10 5.18 -6.42
CA TRP A 728 -25.87 5.95 -6.17
C TRP A 728 -24.61 5.25 -6.74
N PHE A 729 -24.56 3.92 -6.73
CA PHE A 729 -23.45 3.14 -7.31
C PHE A 729 -23.57 2.91 -8.84
N GLY A 730 -24.23 3.81 -9.59
CA GLY A 730 -24.92 3.43 -10.82
C GLY A 730 -24.79 4.30 -12.08
N SER A 731 -23.77 5.16 -12.27
CA SER A 731 -23.62 5.86 -13.58
C SER A 731 -22.24 6.47 -13.93
N THR A 732 -21.36 5.70 -14.59
CA THR A 732 -20.25 6.23 -15.42
C THR A 732 -20.10 5.55 -16.79
N ALA A 733 -21.11 4.81 -17.25
CA ALA A 733 -21.15 4.22 -18.59
C ALA A 733 -21.57 5.24 -19.68
N ARG A 734 -20.77 6.30 -19.91
CA ARG A 734 -21.02 7.27 -20.99
C ARG A 734 -20.69 6.66 -22.37
N LYS A 735 -21.61 5.85 -22.90
CA LYS A 735 -21.61 5.48 -24.32
C LYS A 735 -21.76 6.75 -25.18
N VAL A 736 -20.89 6.89 -26.19
CA VAL A 736 -21.09 7.87 -27.27
C VAL A 736 -22.27 7.40 -28.11
N PRO A 737 -23.27 8.25 -28.41
CA PRO A 737 -24.32 7.90 -29.35
C PRO A 737 -23.75 7.91 -30.77
N VAL A 738 -23.82 6.76 -31.45
CA VAL A 738 -23.72 6.70 -32.92
C VAL A 738 -25.15 6.81 -33.43
N GLU A 739 -25.38 7.82 -34.26
CA GLU A 739 -26.68 8.05 -34.90
C GLU A 739 -26.85 7.06 -36.06
N SER A 740 -27.76 6.09 -35.89
CA SER A 740 -28.14 5.13 -36.93
C SER A 740 -29.66 5.07 -37.04
N THR A 741 -30.19 5.53 -38.17
CA THR A 741 -31.63 5.67 -38.40
C THR A 741 -32.28 4.33 -38.72
N ASP A 742 -33.14 3.83 -37.82
CA ASP A 742 -33.97 2.67 -38.10
C ASP A 742 -35.02 2.96 -39.17
N LEU A 743 -35.24 2.01 -40.09
CA LEU A 743 -36.50 1.87 -40.80
C LEU A 743 -36.84 0.39 -41.01
N HIS A 744 -37.58 -0.19 -40.06
CA HIS A 744 -38.18 -1.52 -40.20
C HIS A 744 -39.36 -1.50 -41.18
N THR A 745 -39.38 -2.42 -42.15
CA THR A 745 -40.63 -3.04 -42.61
C THR A 745 -40.48 -4.55 -42.87
N THR A 746 -41.30 -5.32 -42.16
CA THR A 746 -41.55 -6.77 -42.24
C THR A 746 -41.86 -7.31 -43.64
N ILE A 747 -41.39 -8.53 -43.95
CA ILE A 747 -42.03 -9.45 -44.92
C ILE A 747 -42.07 -10.88 -44.32
N GLN A 748 -43.16 -11.62 -44.54
CA GLN A 748 -43.37 -13.01 -44.11
C GLN A 748 -43.07 -14.03 -45.23
N MET A 749 -43.02 -15.33 -44.90
CA MET A 749 -42.99 -16.41 -45.90
C MET A 749 -44.29 -16.47 -46.72
N GLY A 750 -44.19 -16.81 -48.01
CA GLY A 750 -45.36 -17.00 -48.87
C GLY A 750 -45.04 -17.52 -50.28
N ASP A 751 -45.00 -18.85 -50.41
CA ASP A 751 -45.21 -19.68 -51.62
C ASP A 751 -44.33 -19.52 -52.90
N VAL A 752 -44.40 -20.59 -53.71
CA VAL A 752 -43.59 -20.86 -54.91
C VAL A 752 -44.53 -21.25 -56.07
N PRO A 753 -44.39 -20.65 -57.27
CA PRO A 753 -44.21 -21.52 -58.44
C PRO A 753 -43.35 -20.97 -59.61
N LYS A 754 -42.34 -21.78 -59.96
CA LYS A 754 -41.96 -22.20 -61.33
C LYS A 754 -41.51 -21.19 -62.42
N SER A 755 -40.29 -21.51 -62.90
CA SER A 755 -39.79 -21.53 -64.30
C SER A 755 -39.16 -20.27 -64.97
N PRO A 756 -38.21 -20.48 -65.92
CA PRO A 756 -37.26 -19.48 -66.49
C PRO A 756 -37.56 -19.23 -68.01
N PRO A 757 -36.66 -18.77 -68.94
CA PRO A 757 -35.20 -18.48 -68.90
C PRO A 757 -34.74 -17.23 -69.72
N THR A 758 -33.49 -17.24 -70.23
CA THR A 758 -32.87 -16.41 -71.31
C THR A 758 -32.62 -14.91 -71.01
N SER A 759 -31.59 -14.24 -71.56
CA SER A 759 -30.31 -14.65 -72.22
C SER A 759 -29.33 -13.46 -72.23
N ASP A 760 -28.08 -13.71 -72.67
CA ASP A 760 -27.08 -12.75 -73.18
C ASP A 760 -26.50 -11.71 -72.17
N ALA A 761 -25.20 -11.40 -72.06
CA ALA A 761 -24.01 -11.40 -72.92
C ALA A 761 -23.80 -10.14 -73.78
N ILE A 762 -22.73 -9.38 -73.49
CA ILE A 762 -22.01 -8.40 -74.35
C ILE A 762 -20.64 -8.09 -73.71
N GLN A 763 -19.66 -7.62 -74.50
CA GLN A 763 -18.29 -7.29 -74.08
C GLN A 763 -17.90 -5.88 -74.57
N LEU A 764 -16.70 -5.40 -74.16
CA LEU A 764 -15.92 -4.30 -74.79
C LEU A 764 -16.55 -2.88 -74.66
N GLU A 765 -15.85 -1.75 -74.82
CA GLU A 765 -14.44 -1.48 -75.18
C GLU A 765 -13.91 -0.15 -74.55
N ASP A 766 -12.69 0.23 -74.94
CA ASP A 766 -12.13 1.59 -75.11
C ASP A 766 -11.45 2.42 -73.98
N LEU A 767 -10.27 2.90 -74.40
CA LEU A 767 -9.41 4.01 -73.93
C LEU A 767 -9.72 5.27 -74.82
N PRO A 768 -9.03 6.46 -74.82
CA PRO A 768 -7.63 6.74 -74.44
C PRO A 768 -7.31 8.18 -73.90
N GLU A 769 -6.04 8.58 -74.06
CA GLU A 769 -5.46 9.95 -74.14
C GLU A 769 -4.91 10.69 -72.89
N ASN A 770 -3.97 11.64 -73.16
CA ASN A 770 -2.75 11.94 -72.37
C ASN A 770 -2.01 13.22 -72.96
N PRO A 771 -0.78 13.67 -72.56
CA PRO A 771 -0.14 13.73 -71.21
C PRO A 771 0.33 15.08 -70.54
N PRO A 772 0.85 16.17 -71.18
CA PRO A 772 2.26 16.53 -70.92
C PRO A 772 2.63 18.01 -70.53
N VAL A 773 3.95 18.22 -70.26
CA VAL A 773 4.77 19.47 -70.12
C VAL A 773 4.49 20.38 -68.90
N ILE A 774 5.46 20.95 -68.15
CA ILE A 774 6.90 21.26 -68.36
C ILE A 774 7.70 20.96 -67.06
N ALA A 775 8.92 20.39 -66.96
CA ALA A 775 10.00 19.92 -67.88
C ALA A 775 11.19 20.87 -68.24
N ASP A 776 12.32 20.79 -67.51
CA ASP A 776 13.66 21.32 -67.89
C ASP A 776 14.81 20.35 -67.44
N ASP A 777 16.06 20.81 -67.26
CA ASP A 777 17.31 20.00 -67.20
C ASP A 777 18.28 20.46 -66.07
N ARG A 778 19.39 19.72 -65.91
CA ARG A 778 20.76 20.15 -65.54
C ARG A 778 21.31 19.77 -64.15
N ARG A 779 22.53 19.21 -64.03
CA ARG A 779 23.38 18.42 -64.97
C ARG A 779 24.52 17.72 -64.18
N ALA A 780 25.29 16.82 -64.82
CA ALA A 780 26.36 16.00 -64.19
C ALA A 780 27.75 16.19 -64.86
N VAL A 781 28.70 15.25 -64.61
CA VAL A 781 30.05 15.03 -65.26
C VAL A 781 31.24 15.78 -64.60
N ALA A 782 32.48 15.26 -64.43
CA ALA A 782 33.05 13.89 -64.24
C ALA A 782 34.60 13.95 -63.96
N ALA A 783 35.20 12.84 -63.47
CA ALA A 783 36.66 12.48 -63.47
C ALA A 783 37.68 13.41 -62.74
N GLY A 784 38.91 12.99 -62.37
CA GLY A 784 39.54 11.65 -62.29
C GLY A 784 41.08 11.69 -62.09
N ALA A 785 41.62 10.91 -61.14
CA ALA A 785 43.05 10.55 -60.89
C ALA A 785 43.12 9.43 -59.78
N GLU A 786 44.11 8.54 -59.56
CA GLU A 786 45.41 8.15 -60.20
C GLU A 786 46.71 8.46 -59.39
N SER A 787 47.66 7.50 -59.35
CA SER A 787 48.95 7.40 -58.57
C SER A 787 48.90 7.24 -57.03
N ASP A 788 49.89 6.68 -56.31
CA ASP A 788 50.69 5.42 -56.42
C ASP A 788 51.68 5.32 -55.21
N SER A 789 52.47 4.23 -55.09
CA SER A 789 53.42 3.80 -54.00
C SER A 789 52.75 3.17 -52.76
N ASP A 790 53.01 1.91 -52.38
CA ASP A 790 54.26 1.19 -52.00
C ASP A 790 54.70 1.52 -50.54
N ASP A 791 55.20 0.60 -49.71
CA ASP A 791 55.84 -0.70 -50.01
C ASP A 791 55.69 -1.77 -48.90
N THR A 792 55.98 -3.05 -49.25
CA THR A 792 56.34 -4.28 -48.48
C THR A 792 56.37 -4.29 -46.92
N ASP A 793 55.74 -5.26 -46.23
CA ASP A 793 56.25 -6.59 -45.75
C ASP A 793 57.21 -6.51 -44.51
N ASP A 794 57.47 -7.55 -43.67
CA ASP A 794 57.16 -8.99 -43.74
C ASP A 794 57.08 -9.68 -42.33
N GLN A 795 56.75 -10.99 -42.33
CA GLN A 795 57.17 -12.15 -41.49
C GLN A 795 58.13 -11.94 -40.27
N SER A 796 58.16 -12.78 -39.22
CA SER A 796 57.44 -14.01 -38.81
C SER A 796 57.80 -14.44 -37.35
N SER A 797 57.24 -15.56 -36.85
CA SER A 797 57.86 -16.69 -36.10
C SER A 797 59.08 -16.50 -35.14
N ASP A 798 59.28 -17.25 -34.04
CA ASP A 798 58.50 -18.35 -33.42
C ASP A 798 58.96 -18.69 -31.96
N SER A 799 58.18 -19.53 -31.27
CA SER A 799 58.58 -20.53 -30.24
C SER A 799 59.56 -20.25 -29.06
N GLN A 800 59.12 -20.62 -27.84
CA GLN A 800 59.86 -21.44 -26.80
C GLN A 800 61.17 -20.88 -26.15
N SER A 801 61.64 -21.27 -24.94
CA SER A 801 61.09 -22.00 -23.77
C SER A 801 62.09 -21.92 -22.58
N THR A 802 61.66 -22.25 -21.34
CA THR A 802 62.51 -22.63 -20.15
C THR A 802 63.50 -21.59 -19.58
N SER A 803 64.02 -21.59 -18.34
CA SER A 803 63.68 -22.23 -17.03
C SER A 803 64.56 -21.62 -15.90
N LYS A 804 64.21 -21.85 -14.60
CA LYS A 804 65.07 -22.18 -13.41
C LYS A 804 66.51 -21.63 -13.26
N ASP A 805 67.07 -21.30 -12.09
CA ASP A 805 66.74 -21.41 -10.64
C ASP A 805 67.64 -20.42 -9.81
N ASP A 806 67.52 -20.43 -8.46
CA ASP A 806 68.45 -19.90 -7.43
C ASP A 806 68.71 -18.37 -7.29
N GLY A 807 68.95 -17.78 -6.10
CA GLY A 807 68.83 -18.29 -4.71
C GLY A 807 69.56 -17.44 -3.62
N SER A 808 69.19 -17.61 -2.33
CA SER A 808 69.93 -17.17 -1.09
C SER A 808 69.83 -15.68 -0.64
N THR A 809 69.89 -15.24 0.63
CA THR A 809 69.79 -15.84 2.01
C THR A 809 69.62 -14.73 3.10
N GLU A 810 69.35 -15.11 4.37
CA GLU A 810 69.31 -14.29 5.63
C GLU A 810 68.11 -13.31 5.75
N GLY A 811 67.48 -13.01 6.90
CA GLY A 811 67.52 -13.50 8.30
C GLY A 811 66.49 -12.72 9.17
N HIS A 812 66.11 -13.07 10.42
CA HIS A 812 66.45 -14.23 11.24
C HIS A 812 65.37 -14.64 12.29
N SER A 813 65.14 -13.88 13.38
CA SER A 813 64.28 -14.20 14.57
C SER A 813 63.69 -12.90 15.20
N GLU A 814 62.70 -12.87 16.11
CA GLU A 814 62.35 -13.78 17.22
C GLU A 814 60.86 -13.64 17.66
N ALA A 815 60.33 -14.56 18.50
CA ALA A 815 58.95 -14.52 18.99
C ALA A 815 58.79 -15.14 20.40
N VAL A 816 57.92 -14.57 21.24
CA VAL A 816 57.49 -15.13 22.54
C VAL A 816 55.99 -14.86 22.77
N SER A 817 55.27 -15.86 23.28
CA SER A 817 53.88 -15.73 23.76
C SER A 817 53.81 -16.08 25.24
N VAL A 818 52.94 -15.42 26.00
CA VAL A 818 52.51 -15.82 27.35
C VAL A 818 50.99 -15.60 27.47
N GLU A 819 50.33 -16.49 28.22
CA GLU A 819 48.87 -16.68 28.20
C GLU A 819 48.21 -16.22 29.55
N PRO A 820 47.02 -16.66 30.03
CA PRO A 820 46.06 -15.74 30.68
C PRO A 820 45.80 -16.01 32.18
N LEU A 821 44.89 -15.23 32.82
CA LEU A 821 43.70 -15.74 33.55
C LEU A 821 42.90 -14.67 34.38
N GLN A 822 41.58 -14.90 34.45
CA GLN A 822 40.61 -14.64 35.55
C GLN A 822 40.16 -13.22 36.02
N HIS A 823 38.83 -13.03 35.86
CA HIS A 823 37.83 -12.45 36.79
C HIS A 823 38.21 -11.47 37.93
N SER A 824 37.47 -10.34 37.99
CA SER A 824 36.53 -10.08 39.12
C SER A 824 35.46 -9.01 38.82
N THR A 825 34.22 -9.23 39.30
CA THR A 825 33.16 -8.29 39.79
C THR A 825 33.07 -6.81 39.31
N GLY A 826 31.83 -6.29 39.05
CA GLY A 826 31.66 -4.81 39.10
C GLY A 826 30.37 -4.09 38.63
N SER A 827 29.15 -4.60 38.84
CA SER A 827 27.85 -3.85 38.97
C SER A 827 27.59 -2.44 38.34
N ASN A 828 26.41 -2.30 37.71
CA ASN A 828 25.57 -1.07 37.58
C ASN A 828 26.08 0.07 36.67
N SER A 829 25.24 0.98 36.13
CA SER A 829 23.78 1.11 36.21
C SER A 829 23.14 1.51 34.87
N ARG A 830 21.82 1.27 34.76
CA ARG A 830 20.93 1.69 33.67
C ARG A 830 20.27 3.02 34.06
N ALA A 831 20.30 4.04 33.21
CA ALA A 831 19.57 5.29 33.43
C ALA A 831 19.17 5.96 32.10
N SER A 832 17.94 6.48 32.09
CA SER A 832 17.28 7.37 31.11
C SER A 832 18.15 8.15 30.10
N LEU A 833 17.86 7.97 28.82
CA LEU A 833 16.95 8.87 28.08
C LEU A 833 16.21 8.09 26.98
#